data_AF-A0AAV9SYK7-F1
#
_entry.id   AF-A0AAV9SYK7-F1
#
_cell.length_a   1.000
_cell.length_b   1.000
_cell.length_c   1.000
_cell.angle_alpha   90.00
_cell.angle_beta   90.00
_cell.angle_gamma   90.00
#
_symmetry.space_group_name_H-M   'P 1'
#
loop_
_entity.id
_entity.type
_entity.pdbx_description
1 polymer ?
#
loop_
_entity_poly.entity_id
_entity_poly.type
_entity_poly.pdbx_seq_one_letter_code
_entity_poly.pdbx_strand_id
1 'polypeptide(L)'
;MAQSTETSRAGKVSYSQFACIGSGFAAIGLGAQLKRWYGIENVQFFERHHRLGGTWFVNQYPGCACDVPSVLYSFSFEPNPNWTRVLPTSFELWSYLNRVAHKYDLVRKMAFDALVERCEWIEERARWRLTIRHLKSGAIYFHECQFLFAGTGALVTPREIDVPGADTFKGVISHTGRWKPEINVEGKRVVLFGNGCTAAQVVPSILHKTQSLTQIVRSKHWIFPPIDAKIPDWVRLGLNRIPGMTTLQRFIVFVAAEYSLLGFPLTEAGKRFRAQQQKITEGYMRATAPAKYHDLLIPDFEVGCKRRIFDSGYLKSLHADNMTLTNEKPLEIVPEGVRTEKRLIEADVIILANGYHTNEFAAGVEVVGRGGETMQSHWESFGGPEAYNCSALSGFPNFILLLGPNAATGHTSSIMALENSINYALRVLKPALEGRASTVDLKREAEQAYSDTIQAALQNTVWNSGCQSWYFIESGKGSKTWNAMSYPYSQAHFWYRCLFPVWSDWDYGGPATMASSIRKRWSDVWFLVLLVVAGLTFWVYLVKGIEGAAVTLDIDANVVLGQDNPTLEKCHLIHRSVDGVARLLWPRRSLDLEHCVYKTGNARTACSDDYTKTLHERIRKLEQACASHGIDINTLEATGQYDRTPLERRTSSVHNSSPLEAPGIMDQQPVQLPSPCSGVGIGVGVDHSCEARSVTAMGTIFAEENLDESLDNVDDDFYGSSSAVSFLKETLKEAYSAMNPLPSRVEPSVLFKNHQQTALVPDRSPFADFNKFLLPPRPFADHLIQVYFRRIHYLYPVFHRPAFEHAYETLWRPSTAVDDAAASNPFHGVGLGCSPGADSRTIVFHAALNSMFALACNYADLTPSEKAKGVEVFILRSRQFLSVDLLEKNNLGVVQTLLLCGLVMQGTPFPDRCWNAIGAACRIAQGLGLHMEASREPGNATLEKEIRRRTWHGCVILDTLVSMTFGRPTAAACFFADDPLPQLQSVTETDFEKARLQFSSQSLKLSLLLDDILWRMYQPWKNRHQDGRLRGFRADETPSLDAIVELDAQLDDFERAVPHFLSWLSSSPSGVIAAEDQQTIAIQKNVLYARPVLTKLLADFARPRQEPDVGEPTPRHFPDKGLRAPFTTECARVCVDAASRLITLVDSSCKADTTGAWWWNSLYACAAGLVLIICRMYPPLWARLDHTAIAASWEKCQGILDSIANVSISARKSLDLLRKIDGAF
;
A
#
# COMPACT_ATOMS: atom_id res chain seq x y z
N MET A 1 -24.25 -41.50 25.48
CA MET A 1 -23.01 -41.22 24.71
C MET A 1 -23.02 -39.90 23.93
N ALA A 2 -24.04 -39.04 24.03
CA ALA A 2 -24.05 -37.73 23.34
C ALA A 2 -23.56 -36.53 24.20
N GLN A 3 -23.12 -36.76 25.44
CA GLN A 3 -22.61 -35.72 26.36
C GLN A 3 -21.08 -35.73 26.52
N SER A 4 -20.37 -36.71 25.93
CA SER A 4 -18.91 -36.88 26.09
C SER A 4 -18.08 -36.29 24.95
N THR A 5 -18.71 -35.65 23.96
CA THR A 5 -18.05 -35.11 22.76
C THR A 5 -17.98 -33.58 22.69
N GLU A 6 -18.68 -32.86 23.57
CA GLU A 6 -18.51 -31.40 23.69
C GLU A 6 -17.33 -31.02 24.57
N THR A 7 -16.98 -31.83 25.57
CA THR A 7 -15.86 -31.59 26.47
C THR A 7 -14.47 -31.67 25.81
N SER A 8 -14.33 -32.32 24.64
CA SER A 8 -13.03 -32.42 23.95
C SER A 8 -12.69 -31.25 23.03
N ARG A 9 -13.58 -30.25 22.87
CA ARG A 9 -13.29 -28.99 22.14
C ARG A 9 -12.87 -27.83 23.05
N ALA A 10 -13.01 -27.97 24.37
CA ALA A 10 -12.80 -26.90 25.35
C ALA A 10 -11.32 -26.46 25.54
N GLY A 11 -10.35 -27.10 24.86
CA GLY A 11 -8.92 -26.87 25.09
C GLY A 11 -8.14 -26.11 24.02
N LYS A 12 -8.73 -25.78 22.85
CA LYS A 12 -7.96 -25.18 21.74
C LYS A 12 -8.04 -23.65 21.73
N VAL A 13 -7.07 -23.01 22.38
CA VAL A 13 -6.87 -21.55 22.31
C VAL A 13 -6.52 -21.14 20.88
N SER A 14 -7.25 -20.19 20.33
CA SER A 14 -6.97 -19.60 19.01
C SER A 14 -5.99 -18.41 19.13
N TYR A 15 -5.29 -18.02 18.06
CA TYR A 15 -4.30 -16.94 18.11
C TYR A 15 -4.41 -16.00 16.91
N SER A 16 -4.21 -14.71 17.14
CA SER A 16 -3.92 -13.69 16.12
C SER A 16 -2.79 -12.78 16.59
N GLN A 17 -2.13 -12.03 15.70
CA GLN A 17 -1.12 -11.06 16.15
C GLN A 17 -1.80 -9.87 16.87
N PHE A 18 -2.90 -9.39 16.31
CA PHE A 18 -3.72 -8.30 16.83
C PHE A 18 -5.14 -8.78 17.16
N ALA A 19 -5.64 -8.51 18.37
CA ALA A 19 -7.06 -8.59 18.65
C ALA A 19 -7.64 -7.20 18.90
N CYS A 20 -8.90 -6.97 18.51
CA CYS A 20 -9.60 -5.74 18.81
C CYS A 20 -11.05 -6.01 19.26
N ILE A 21 -11.47 -5.38 20.35
CA ILE A 21 -12.81 -5.52 20.92
C ILE A 21 -13.72 -4.43 20.31
N GLY A 22 -14.82 -4.86 19.69
CA GLY A 22 -15.76 -4.04 18.94
C GLY A 22 -15.53 -4.04 17.41
N SER A 23 -16.53 -3.59 16.67
CA SER A 23 -16.52 -3.49 15.19
C SER A 23 -16.99 -2.12 14.65
N GLY A 24 -16.90 -1.07 15.49
CA GLY A 24 -17.21 0.30 15.10
C GLY A 24 -16.09 0.99 14.31
N PHE A 25 -16.16 2.33 14.22
CA PHE A 25 -15.11 3.17 13.61
C PHE A 25 -13.70 2.82 14.11
N ALA A 26 -13.52 2.53 15.40
CA ALA A 26 -12.22 2.21 15.97
C ALA A 26 -11.56 0.96 15.37
N ALA A 27 -12.31 -0.14 15.34
CA ALA A 27 -11.86 -1.41 14.77
C ALA A 27 -11.64 -1.33 13.25
N ILE A 28 -12.56 -0.69 12.52
CA ILE A 28 -12.47 -0.53 11.07
C ILE A 28 -11.27 0.35 10.70
N GLY A 29 -11.03 1.44 11.44
CA GLY A 29 -9.87 2.30 11.30
C GLY A 29 -8.56 1.54 11.55
N LEU A 30 -8.47 0.81 12.66
CA LEU A 30 -7.30 0.00 13.00
C LEU A 30 -6.99 -1.05 11.92
N GLY A 31 -7.99 -1.84 11.52
CA GLY A 31 -7.83 -2.88 10.49
C GLY A 31 -7.41 -2.32 9.14
N ALA A 32 -8.02 -1.22 8.71
CA ALA A 32 -7.61 -0.51 7.50
C ALA A 32 -6.17 0.01 7.61
N GLN A 33 -5.79 0.58 8.75
CA GLN A 33 -4.45 1.17 8.93
C GLN A 33 -3.35 0.10 9.00
N LEU A 34 -3.59 -1.03 9.66
CA LEU A 34 -2.71 -2.21 9.67
C LEU A 34 -2.44 -2.71 8.25
N LYS A 35 -3.49 -2.88 7.45
CA LYS A 35 -3.40 -3.29 6.05
C LYS A 35 -2.67 -2.25 5.18
N ARG A 36 -2.97 -0.95 5.34
CA ARG A 36 -2.40 0.14 4.54
C ARG A 36 -0.94 0.46 4.85
N TRP A 37 -0.50 0.36 6.10
CA TRP A 37 0.86 0.76 6.52
C TRP A 37 1.84 -0.40 6.61
N TYR A 38 1.35 -1.60 6.95
CA TYR A 38 2.22 -2.75 7.23
C TYR A 38 1.86 -4.00 6.41
N GLY A 39 0.77 -3.97 5.63
CA GLY A 39 0.25 -5.18 4.97
C GLY A 39 -0.28 -6.23 5.94
N ILE A 40 -0.43 -5.91 7.23
CA ILE A 40 -0.76 -6.88 8.28
C ILE A 40 -2.23 -7.28 8.16
N GLU A 41 -2.44 -8.54 7.81
CA GLU A 41 -3.75 -9.17 7.71
C GLU A 41 -4.12 -9.97 8.98
N ASN A 42 -3.16 -10.28 9.86
CA ASN A 42 -3.33 -11.12 11.05
C ASN A 42 -3.95 -10.35 12.23
N VAL A 43 -5.21 -9.95 12.05
CA VAL A 43 -6.04 -9.27 13.05
C VAL A 43 -7.39 -9.98 13.21
N GLN A 44 -7.86 -10.12 14.45
CA GLN A 44 -9.19 -10.63 14.79
C GLN A 44 -10.00 -9.57 15.53
N PHE A 45 -11.26 -9.39 15.14
CA PHE A 45 -12.20 -8.49 15.81
C PHE A 45 -13.27 -9.31 16.54
N PHE A 46 -13.71 -8.85 17.72
CA PHE A 46 -14.75 -9.49 18.51
C PHE A 46 -15.90 -8.51 18.74
N GLU A 47 -17.08 -8.83 18.22
CA GLU A 47 -18.27 -7.99 18.29
C GLU A 47 -19.42 -8.75 18.96
N ARG A 48 -19.97 -8.19 20.02
CA ARG A 48 -21.11 -8.77 20.77
C ARG A 48 -22.41 -8.72 19.97
N HIS A 49 -22.53 -7.80 19.02
CA HIS A 49 -23.68 -7.70 18.12
C HIS A 49 -23.53 -8.64 16.91
N HIS A 50 -24.64 -8.94 16.23
CA HIS A 50 -24.67 -9.84 15.06
C HIS A 50 -24.25 -9.15 13.74
N ARG A 51 -23.88 -7.86 13.78
CA ARG A 51 -23.48 -7.02 12.64
C ARG A 51 -22.51 -5.93 13.10
N LEU A 52 -21.73 -5.41 12.16
CA LEU A 52 -20.77 -4.33 12.38
C LEU A 52 -21.42 -2.95 12.49
N GLY A 53 -20.65 -1.99 13.05
CA GLY A 53 -20.97 -0.55 12.98
C GLY A 53 -21.01 0.19 14.33
N GLY A 54 -20.95 -0.53 15.46
CA GLY A 54 -20.95 0.06 16.80
C GLY A 54 -22.15 0.98 17.05
N THR A 55 -21.92 2.21 17.50
CA THR A 55 -22.96 3.23 17.77
C THR A 55 -24.01 3.35 16.67
N TRP A 56 -23.58 3.32 15.40
CA TRP A 56 -24.44 3.53 14.22
C TRP A 56 -25.22 2.28 13.79
N PHE A 57 -24.87 1.11 14.33
CA PHE A 57 -25.69 -0.09 14.25
C PHE A 57 -26.70 -0.17 15.40
N VAL A 58 -26.28 0.19 16.62
CA VAL A 58 -27.10 0.04 17.85
C VAL A 58 -28.18 1.12 17.98
N ASN A 59 -27.90 2.35 17.58
CA ASN A 59 -28.85 3.46 17.70
C ASN A 59 -29.74 3.55 16.44
N GLN A 60 -30.92 2.93 16.50
CA GLN A 60 -31.88 2.86 15.38
C GLN A 60 -33.16 3.68 15.62
N TYR A 61 -33.14 4.62 16.58
CA TYR A 61 -34.31 5.46 16.87
C TYR A 61 -34.62 6.46 15.73
N PRO A 62 -35.90 6.83 15.52
CA PRO A 62 -36.28 7.81 14.50
C PRO A 62 -35.53 9.14 14.64
N GLY A 63 -34.95 9.62 13.54
CA GLY A 63 -34.17 10.87 13.50
C GLY A 63 -32.70 10.73 13.90
N CYS A 64 -32.20 9.53 14.22
CA CYS A 64 -30.80 9.35 14.62
C CYS A 64 -29.81 9.79 13.52
N ALA A 65 -29.03 10.83 13.82
CA ALA A 65 -28.03 11.43 12.94
C ALA A 65 -26.82 11.95 13.74
N CYS A 66 -25.70 12.22 13.06
CA CYS A 66 -24.51 12.80 13.69
C CYS A 66 -24.63 14.31 13.90
N ASP A 67 -23.91 14.85 14.89
CA ASP A 67 -23.80 16.29 15.20
C ASP A 67 -22.49 16.93 14.70
N VAL A 68 -21.72 16.20 13.90
CA VAL A 68 -20.48 16.65 13.24
C VAL A 68 -20.66 16.55 11.72
N PRO A 69 -20.22 17.55 10.93
CA PRO A 69 -20.34 17.50 9.48
C PRO A 69 -19.66 16.27 8.87
N SER A 70 -20.37 15.63 7.94
CA SER A 70 -20.03 14.34 7.31
C SER A 70 -18.60 14.26 6.75
N VAL A 71 -18.10 15.35 6.17
CA VAL A 71 -16.75 15.46 5.60
C VAL A 71 -15.61 15.41 6.63
N LEU A 72 -15.92 15.69 7.90
CA LEU A 72 -15.00 15.54 9.04
C LEU A 72 -15.36 14.33 9.93
N TYR A 73 -16.59 13.83 9.85
CA TYR A 73 -17.05 12.59 10.50
C TYR A 73 -16.91 11.36 9.57
N SER A 74 -15.72 11.23 9.00
CA SER A 74 -15.31 10.16 8.08
C SER A 74 -13.80 9.96 8.18
N PHE A 75 -13.28 8.79 7.79
CA PHE A 75 -11.85 8.55 7.75
C PHE A 75 -11.17 9.49 6.76
N SER A 76 -10.07 10.13 7.16
CA SER A 76 -9.27 10.99 6.27
C SER A 76 -8.70 10.21 5.09
N PHE A 77 -8.51 8.90 5.27
CA PHE A 77 -7.96 7.99 4.27
C PHE A 77 -9.02 7.29 3.38
N GLU A 78 -10.31 7.44 3.71
CA GLU A 78 -11.48 7.06 2.89
C GLU A 78 -12.53 8.20 2.90
N PRO A 79 -12.23 9.36 2.30
CA PRO A 79 -13.21 10.41 2.14
C PRO A 79 -14.41 9.91 1.32
N ASN A 80 -15.60 10.42 1.64
CA ASN A 80 -16.82 10.11 0.91
C ASN A 80 -17.38 11.40 0.29
N PRO A 81 -17.24 11.64 -1.02
CA PRO A 81 -17.81 12.82 -1.68
C PRO A 81 -19.34 12.73 -1.84
N ASN A 82 -19.93 11.53 -1.63
CA ASN A 82 -21.32 11.23 -1.95
C ASN A 82 -22.30 11.40 -0.77
N TRP A 83 -21.90 12.08 0.30
CA TRP A 83 -22.82 12.44 1.38
C TRP A 83 -24.02 13.25 0.85
N THR A 84 -25.22 12.86 1.29
CA THR A 84 -26.48 13.51 0.89
C THR A 84 -26.79 14.75 1.72
N ARG A 85 -26.22 14.86 2.92
CA ARG A 85 -26.46 15.93 3.89
C ARG A 85 -25.18 16.36 4.62
N VAL A 86 -25.22 17.56 5.19
CA VAL A 86 -24.15 18.09 6.05
C VAL A 86 -24.03 17.24 7.32
N LEU A 87 -25.15 16.97 8.00
CA LEU A 87 -25.21 16.04 9.12
C LEU A 87 -25.77 14.69 8.63
N PRO A 88 -24.93 13.64 8.51
CA PRO A 88 -25.34 12.38 7.90
C PRO A 88 -26.18 11.54 8.86
N THR A 89 -27.11 10.76 8.29
CA THR A 89 -27.99 9.89 9.07
C THR A 89 -27.24 8.66 9.60
N SER A 90 -27.76 8.04 10.65
CA SER A 90 -27.28 6.76 11.19
C SER A 90 -27.12 5.67 10.13
N PHE A 91 -28.12 5.50 9.25
CA PHE A 91 -28.07 4.54 8.15
C PHE A 91 -26.99 4.87 7.12
N GLU A 92 -26.83 6.15 6.76
CA GLU A 92 -25.80 6.60 5.80
C GLU A 92 -24.38 6.38 6.35
N LEU A 93 -24.17 6.62 7.66
CA LEU A 93 -22.93 6.33 8.36
C LEU A 93 -22.66 4.83 8.50
N TRP A 94 -23.67 4.04 8.82
CA TRP A 94 -23.55 2.57 8.87
C TRP A 94 -23.20 2.01 7.49
N SER A 95 -23.84 2.48 6.42
CA SER A 95 -23.54 2.10 5.03
C SER A 95 -22.11 2.48 4.63
N TYR A 96 -21.65 3.69 5.00
CA TYR A 96 -20.26 4.10 4.83
C TYR A 96 -19.28 3.16 5.54
N LEU A 97 -19.52 2.86 6.82
CA LEU A 97 -18.67 1.94 7.59
C LEU A 97 -18.64 0.53 6.98
N ASN A 98 -19.80 0.01 6.55
CA ASN A 98 -19.91 -1.29 5.91
C ASN A 98 -19.09 -1.34 4.61
N ARG A 99 -19.22 -0.32 3.76
CA ARG A 99 -18.42 -0.19 2.53
C ARG A 99 -16.91 -0.16 2.82
N VAL A 100 -16.47 0.59 3.84
CA VAL A 100 -15.05 0.65 4.22
C VAL A 100 -14.57 -0.71 4.78
N ALA A 101 -15.35 -1.37 5.66
CA ALA A 101 -15.01 -2.67 6.20
C ALA A 101 -14.88 -3.76 5.12
N HIS A 102 -15.73 -3.72 4.08
CA HIS A 102 -15.59 -4.59 2.90
C HIS A 102 -14.37 -4.23 2.04
N LYS A 103 -14.11 -2.94 1.77
CA LYS A 103 -12.95 -2.49 0.97
C LYS A 103 -11.61 -2.97 1.54
N TYR A 104 -11.48 -3.01 2.87
CA TYR A 104 -10.27 -3.49 3.54
C TYR A 104 -10.30 -4.99 3.89
N ASP A 105 -11.38 -5.70 3.55
CA ASP A 105 -11.58 -7.13 3.80
C ASP A 105 -11.48 -7.49 5.30
N LEU A 106 -12.19 -6.70 6.12
CA LEU A 106 -12.22 -6.82 7.58
C LEU A 106 -13.41 -7.66 8.07
N VAL A 107 -14.51 -7.74 7.30
CA VAL A 107 -15.74 -8.42 7.71
C VAL A 107 -15.49 -9.91 7.99
N ARG A 108 -14.67 -10.59 7.18
CA ARG A 108 -14.26 -11.99 7.39
C ARG A 108 -13.45 -12.22 8.66
N LYS A 109 -12.96 -11.15 9.30
CA LYS A 109 -12.13 -11.15 10.51
C LYS A 109 -12.91 -10.73 11.76
N MET A 110 -14.21 -10.47 11.61
CA MET A 110 -15.11 -10.13 12.70
C MET A 110 -15.83 -11.39 13.18
N ALA A 111 -15.56 -11.79 14.43
CA ALA A 111 -16.38 -12.74 15.16
C ALA A 111 -17.58 -11.97 15.73
N PHE A 112 -18.75 -12.17 15.14
CA PHE A 112 -20.03 -11.63 15.61
C PHE A 112 -20.65 -12.51 16.69
N ASP A 113 -21.63 -11.95 17.42
CA ASP A 113 -22.26 -12.59 18.59
C ASP A 113 -21.23 -13.03 19.66
N ALA A 114 -20.06 -12.39 19.72
CA ALA A 114 -18.93 -12.75 20.54
C ALA A 114 -18.68 -11.68 21.63
N LEU A 115 -19.14 -11.97 22.85
CA LEU A 115 -18.90 -11.13 24.01
C LEU A 115 -17.53 -11.48 24.62
N VAL A 116 -16.58 -10.56 24.58
CA VAL A 116 -15.35 -10.66 25.39
C VAL A 116 -15.71 -10.31 26.82
N GLU A 117 -15.51 -11.22 27.77
CA GLU A 117 -15.84 -11.02 29.18
C GLU A 117 -14.60 -10.59 29.99
N ARG A 118 -13.43 -11.14 29.64
CA ARG A 118 -12.17 -10.94 30.39
C ARG A 118 -10.96 -10.95 29.46
N CYS A 119 -9.99 -10.09 29.74
CA CYS A 119 -8.69 -9.99 29.08
C CYS A 119 -7.58 -10.00 30.13
N GLU A 120 -6.68 -10.97 30.09
CA GLU A 120 -5.57 -11.10 31.04
C GLU A 120 -4.21 -11.11 30.35
N TRP A 121 -3.24 -10.40 30.92
CA TRP A 121 -1.86 -10.41 30.46
C TRP A 121 -1.11 -11.65 30.97
N ILE A 122 -0.43 -12.36 30.07
CA ILE A 122 0.34 -13.58 30.37
C ILE A 122 1.83 -13.28 30.18
N GLU A 123 2.53 -13.04 31.29
CA GLU A 123 3.91 -12.56 31.30
C GLU A 123 4.89 -13.56 30.63
N GLU A 124 4.74 -14.88 30.85
CA GLU A 124 5.71 -15.88 30.32
C GLU A 124 5.71 -15.95 28.78
N ARG A 125 4.66 -15.41 28.13
CA ARG A 125 4.46 -15.48 26.68
C ARG A 125 4.34 -14.11 26.02
N ALA A 126 4.40 -13.03 26.80
CA ALA A 126 4.21 -11.64 26.36
C ALA A 126 2.93 -11.45 25.50
N ARG A 127 1.81 -11.98 25.97
CA ARG A 127 0.53 -12.03 25.23
C ARG A 127 -0.67 -11.76 26.12
N TRP A 128 -1.71 -11.21 25.53
CA TRP A 128 -3.06 -11.15 26.09
C TRP A 128 -3.81 -12.45 25.82
N ARG A 129 -4.57 -12.93 26.81
CA ARG A 129 -5.59 -13.98 26.66
C ARG A 129 -6.97 -13.38 26.88
N LEU A 130 -7.89 -13.66 25.97
CA LEU A 130 -9.28 -13.24 25.99
C LEU A 130 -10.17 -14.45 26.31
N THR A 131 -11.09 -14.27 27.25
CA THR A 131 -12.22 -15.18 27.52
C THR A 131 -13.44 -14.65 26.78
N ILE A 132 -13.99 -15.44 25.86
CA ILE A 132 -15.07 -15.02 24.96
C ILE A 132 -16.26 -15.95 25.10
N ARG A 133 -17.45 -15.39 25.31
CA ARG A 133 -18.74 -16.08 25.26
C ARG A 133 -19.43 -15.83 23.92
N HIS A 134 -19.76 -16.90 23.20
CA HIS A 134 -20.65 -16.82 22.05
C HIS A 134 -22.11 -16.73 22.51
N LEU A 135 -22.75 -15.59 22.30
CA LEU A 135 -24.05 -15.23 22.90
C LEU A 135 -25.21 -16.12 22.46
N LYS A 136 -25.14 -16.71 21.25
CA LYS A 136 -26.22 -17.58 20.73
C LYS A 136 -26.16 -19.02 21.24
N SER A 137 -24.97 -19.53 21.57
CA SER A 137 -24.80 -20.92 22.06
C SER A 137 -24.40 -21.02 23.52
N GLY A 138 -24.07 -19.89 24.17
CA GLY A 138 -23.53 -19.84 25.53
C GLY A 138 -22.08 -20.36 25.66
N ALA A 139 -21.50 -20.90 24.59
CA ALA A 139 -20.18 -21.53 24.60
C ALA A 139 -19.07 -20.51 24.92
N ILE A 140 -18.19 -20.88 25.85
CA ILE A 140 -17.01 -20.11 26.21
C ILE A 140 -15.79 -20.69 25.48
N TYR A 141 -14.97 -19.82 24.90
CA TYR A 141 -13.71 -20.18 24.26
C TYR A 141 -12.64 -19.12 24.49
N PHE A 142 -11.38 -19.48 24.20
CA PHE A 142 -10.23 -18.62 24.44
C PHE A 142 -9.53 -18.20 23.15
N HIS A 143 -9.05 -16.96 23.14
CA HIS A 143 -8.22 -16.41 22.08
C HIS A 143 -7.00 -15.71 22.70
N GLU A 144 -5.86 -15.73 22.04
CA GLU A 144 -4.66 -15.03 22.47
C GLU A 144 -4.14 -14.09 21.38
N CYS A 145 -3.56 -12.96 21.78
CA CYS A 145 -2.90 -12.05 20.87
C CYS A 145 -1.66 -11.39 21.47
N GLN A 146 -0.79 -10.87 20.62
CA GLN A 146 0.37 -10.09 21.06
C GLN A 146 -0.05 -8.65 21.43
N PHE A 147 -0.88 -8.03 20.58
CA PHE A 147 -1.39 -6.67 20.76
C PHE A 147 -2.91 -6.70 20.92
N LEU A 148 -3.42 -6.02 21.95
CA LEU A 148 -4.85 -5.94 22.25
C LEU A 148 -5.34 -4.50 22.16
N PHE A 149 -6.39 -4.27 21.38
CA PHE A 149 -7.02 -2.97 21.22
C PHE A 149 -8.45 -2.99 21.78
N ALA A 150 -8.81 -2.01 22.61
CA ALA A 150 -10.16 -1.82 23.09
C ALA A 150 -10.84 -0.70 22.29
N GLY A 151 -11.64 -1.09 21.29
CA GLY A 151 -12.47 -0.20 20.46
C GLY A 151 -13.95 -0.18 20.88
N THR A 152 -14.23 -0.40 22.17
CA THR A 152 -15.59 -0.61 22.70
C THR A 152 -16.49 0.63 22.60
N GLY A 153 -15.90 1.82 22.56
CA GLY A 153 -16.60 3.10 22.71
C GLY A 153 -16.93 3.46 24.17
N ALA A 154 -17.39 4.70 24.37
CA ALA A 154 -17.61 5.31 25.69
C ALA A 154 -19.08 5.69 25.99
N LEU A 155 -20.02 5.38 25.08
CA LEU A 155 -21.46 5.59 25.22
C LEU A 155 -22.19 4.31 24.84
N VAL A 156 -22.06 3.28 25.69
CA VAL A 156 -22.31 1.86 25.33
C VAL A 156 -23.43 1.22 26.15
N THR A 157 -23.53 1.56 27.43
CA THR A 157 -24.50 0.99 28.38
C THR A 157 -25.62 2.00 28.62
N PRO A 158 -26.84 1.76 28.11
CA PRO A 158 -28.02 2.58 28.42
C PRO A 158 -28.25 2.76 29.92
N ARG A 159 -28.75 3.93 30.34
CA ARG A 159 -29.31 4.08 31.69
C ARG A 159 -30.69 3.45 31.72
N GLU A 160 -30.88 2.50 32.64
CA GLU A 160 -32.21 1.98 32.94
C GLU A 160 -33.11 3.10 33.52
N ILE A 161 -34.42 2.83 33.61
CA ILE A 161 -35.35 3.80 34.19
C ILE A 161 -35.19 3.85 35.71
N ASP A 162 -35.06 5.06 36.25
CA ASP A 162 -34.91 5.37 37.67
C ASP A 162 -36.23 5.78 38.35
N VAL A 163 -37.35 5.58 37.66
CA VAL A 163 -38.71 5.75 38.19
C VAL A 163 -39.26 4.37 38.58
N PRO A 164 -39.66 4.14 39.85
CA PRO A 164 -40.13 2.84 40.30
C PRO A 164 -41.45 2.42 39.63
N GLY A 165 -41.75 1.12 39.63
CA GLY A 165 -43.01 0.58 39.11
C GLY A 165 -43.02 0.20 37.62
N ALA A 166 -41.88 0.30 36.93
CA ALA A 166 -41.72 0.00 35.50
C ALA A 166 -42.27 -1.37 35.08
N ASP A 167 -42.10 -2.40 35.92
CA ASP A 167 -42.56 -3.77 35.65
C ASP A 167 -44.10 -3.92 35.62
N THR A 168 -44.83 -2.92 36.12
CA THR A 168 -46.30 -2.94 36.18
C THR A 168 -46.97 -2.25 34.99
N PHE A 169 -46.20 -1.57 34.14
CA PHE A 169 -46.72 -0.81 33.01
C PHE A 169 -47.35 -1.72 31.94
N LYS A 170 -48.59 -1.43 31.52
CA LYS A 170 -49.28 -2.23 30.49
C LYS A 170 -48.80 -1.93 29.06
N GLY A 171 -48.11 -0.81 28.86
CA GLY A 171 -47.59 -0.37 27.58
C GLY A 171 -46.14 -0.79 27.31
N VAL A 172 -45.50 -0.16 26.32
CA VAL A 172 -44.11 -0.47 25.95
C VAL A 172 -43.14 0.56 26.54
N ILE A 173 -42.15 0.10 27.31
CA ILE A 173 -40.98 0.93 27.70
C ILE A 173 -39.81 0.60 26.76
N SER A 174 -39.16 1.61 26.18
CA SER A 174 -37.96 1.42 25.36
C SER A 174 -36.92 2.53 25.56
N HIS A 175 -35.68 2.12 25.85
CA HIS A 175 -34.54 3.01 25.72
C HIS A 175 -34.16 3.23 24.25
N THR A 176 -33.81 4.46 23.90
CA THR A 176 -33.44 4.87 22.53
C THR A 176 -32.21 4.14 21.99
N GLY A 177 -31.22 3.88 22.85
CA GLY A 177 -30.07 2.99 22.57
C GLY A 177 -30.37 1.48 22.52
N ARG A 178 -31.63 1.06 22.68
CA ARG A 178 -32.12 -0.33 22.47
C ARG A 178 -33.43 -0.32 21.66
N TRP A 179 -33.55 0.63 20.73
CA TRP A 179 -34.78 0.84 19.96
C TRP A 179 -35.21 -0.42 19.20
N LYS A 180 -36.43 -0.89 19.43
CA LYS A 180 -37.02 -2.02 18.69
C LYS A 180 -37.82 -1.51 17.48
N PRO A 181 -37.64 -2.05 16.27
CA PRO A 181 -38.42 -1.64 15.09
C PRO A 181 -39.94 -1.81 15.24
N GLU A 182 -40.38 -2.73 16.10
CA GLU A 182 -41.80 -3.00 16.39
C GLU A 182 -42.53 -1.91 17.18
N ILE A 183 -41.83 -0.88 17.70
CA ILE A 183 -42.44 0.15 18.55
C ILE A 183 -43.36 1.05 17.71
N ASN A 184 -44.66 0.77 17.76
CA ASN A 184 -45.67 1.61 17.15
C ASN A 184 -46.04 2.80 18.07
N VAL A 185 -45.78 4.02 17.58
CA VAL A 185 -46.16 5.29 18.23
C VAL A 185 -47.38 5.95 17.58
N GLU A 186 -47.91 5.37 16.50
CA GLU A 186 -49.02 5.94 15.74
C GLU A 186 -50.34 5.86 16.51
N GLY A 187 -51.00 7.01 16.67
CA GLY A 187 -52.21 7.15 17.48
C GLY A 187 -52.01 6.85 18.97
N LYS A 188 -50.77 6.84 19.48
CA LYS A 188 -50.46 6.53 20.89
C LYS A 188 -50.19 7.77 21.74
N ARG A 189 -50.49 7.66 23.04
CA ARG A 189 -50.03 8.56 24.10
C ARG A 189 -48.60 8.17 24.46
N VAL A 190 -47.65 9.07 24.24
CA VAL A 190 -46.21 8.82 24.44
C VAL A 190 -45.69 9.70 25.57
N VAL A 191 -44.99 9.09 26.53
CA VAL A 191 -44.20 9.81 27.53
C VAL A 191 -42.72 9.65 27.19
N LEU A 192 -41.97 10.76 27.13
CA LEU A 192 -40.54 10.74 26.82
C LEU A 192 -39.73 11.34 27.97
N PHE A 193 -38.77 10.57 28.49
CA PHE A 193 -37.86 11.03 29.53
C PHE A 193 -36.56 11.57 28.93
N GLY A 194 -36.22 12.82 29.27
CA GLY A 194 -34.97 13.48 28.89
C GLY A 194 -35.10 14.47 27.73
N ASN A 195 -34.12 15.35 27.61
CA ASN A 195 -34.10 16.47 26.64
C ASN A 195 -32.69 16.78 26.08
N GLY A 196 -31.80 15.78 26.08
CA GLY A 196 -30.49 15.86 25.42
C GLY A 196 -30.56 15.65 23.91
N CYS A 197 -29.40 15.48 23.26
CA CYS A 197 -29.26 15.35 21.80
C CYS A 197 -30.24 14.33 21.17
N THR A 198 -30.39 13.16 21.79
CA THR A 198 -31.29 12.09 21.33
C THR A 198 -32.76 12.49 21.36
N ALA A 199 -33.21 13.16 22.43
CA ALA A 199 -34.60 13.61 22.52
C ALA A 199 -34.91 14.69 21.46
N ALA A 200 -33.97 15.61 21.21
CA ALA A 200 -34.10 16.62 20.17
C ALA A 200 -34.23 16.02 18.75
N GLN A 201 -33.66 14.84 18.51
CA GLN A 201 -33.83 14.09 17.26
C GLN A 201 -35.13 13.28 17.22
N VAL A 202 -35.48 12.60 18.32
CA VAL A 202 -36.67 11.72 18.38
C VAL A 202 -37.98 12.51 18.31
N VAL A 203 -38.14 13.55 19.13
CA VAL A 203 -39.42 14.29 19.26
C VAL A 203 -39.96 14.79 17.93
N PRO A 204 -39.24 15.61 17.12
CA PRO A 204 -39.75 16.07 15.83
C PRO A 204 -40.00 14.92 14.83
N SER A 205 -39.29 13.79 14.98
CA SER A 205 -39.42 12.62 14.11
C SER A 205 -40.68 11.78 14.37
N ILE A 206 -41.26 11.83 15.58
CA ILE A 206 -42.42 11.01 15.96
C ILE A 206 -43.70 11.81 16.26
N LEU A 207 -43.59 13.08 16.66
CA LEU A 207 -44.69 13.88 17.20
C LEU A 207 -45.92 13.97 16.29
N HIS A 208 -45.72 14.00 14.98
CA HIS A 208 -46.81 14.06 13.98
C HIS A 208 -47.61 12.75 13.85
N LYS A 209 -47.14 11.66 14.49
CA LYS A 209 -47.80 10.33 14.50
C LYS A 209 -48.51 10.06 15.83
N THR A 210 -48.07 10.68 16.92
CA THR A 210 -48.58 10.44 18.27
C THR A 210 -49.92 11.13 18.52
N GLN A 211 -50.82 10.48 19.26
CA GLN A 211 -52.03 11.14 19.77
C GLN A 211 -51.68 12.28 20.73
N SER A 212 -50.70 12.05 21.60
CA SER A 212 -50.10 13.06 22.47
C SER A 212 -48.67 12.67 22.82
N LEU A 213 -47.79 13.66 22.97
CA LEU A 213 -46.43 13.48 23.46
C LEU A 213 -46.23 14.36 24.69
N THR A 214 -45.92 13.75 25.84
CA THR A 214 -45.50 14.47 27.05
C THR A 214 -44.04 14.19 27.33
N GLN A 215 -43.20 15.21 27.25
CA GLN A 215 -41.77 15.12 27.51
C GLN A 215 -41.44 15.67 28.90
N ILE A 216 -40.82 14.81 29.72
CA ILE A 216 -40.37 15.12 31.08
C ILE A 216 -38.89 15.51 31.02
N VAL A 217 -38.60 16.80 31.26
CA VAL A 217 -37.26 17.38 31.23
C VAL A 217 -36.67 17.50 32.63
N ARG A 218 -35.34 17.30 32.75
CA ARG A 218 -34.63 17.39 34.03
C ARG A 218 -33.55 18.46 34.07
N SER A 219 -32.84 18.68 32.96
CA SER A 219 -31.71 19.62 32.90
C SER A 219 -31.75 20.40 31.59
N LYS A 220 -31.48 21.70 31.64
CA LYS A 220 -31.50 22.57 30.46
C LYS A 220 -30.30 22.29 29.53
N HIS A 221 -30.44 22.64 28.25
CA HIS A 221 -29.42 22.46 27.22
C HIS A 221 -29.38 23.65 26.26
N TRP A 222 -28.17 24.05 25.83
CA TRP A 222 -28.00 25.04 24.76
C TRP A 222 -28.30 24.41 23.40
N ILE A 223 -29.34 24.93 22.73
CA ILE A 223 -29.83 24.47 21.43
C ILE A 223 -29.51 25.53 20.38
N PHE A 224 -28.49 25.26 19.58
CA PHE A 224 -27.95 26.11 18.54
C PHE A 224 -28.80 26.07 17.27
N PRO A 225 -28.74 27.12 16.42
CA PRO A 225 -29.34 27.12 15.09
C PRO A 225 -28.95 25.87 14.27
N PRO A 226 -29.83 25.38 13.38
CA PRO A 226 -29.53 24.26 12.51
C PRO A 226 -28.33 24.55 11.61
N ILE A 227 -27.42 23.58 11.52
CA ILE A 227 -26.33 23.56 10.53
C ILE A 227 -26.53 22.50 9.45
N ASP A 228 -27.57 21.66 9.58
CA ASP A 228 -27.85 20.60 8.62
C ASP A 228 -28.61 21.11 7.40
N ALA A 229 -28.18 20.65 6.22
CA ALA A 229 -28.79 20.93 4.93
C ALA A 229 -28.56 19.75 3.99
N LYS A 230 -29.46 19.56 3.02
CA LYS A 230 -29.18 18.69 1.86
C LYS A 230 -27.98 19.29 1.12
N ILE A 231 -26.96 18.47 0.83
CA ILE A 231 -25.85 18.89 -0.02
C ILE A 231 -26.38 19.00 -1.45
N PRO A 232 -26.29 20.16 -2.13
CA PRO A 232 -26.77 20.31 -3.49
C PRO A 232 -26.05 19.38 -4.46
N ASP A 233 -26.77 18.90 -5.47
CA ASP A 233 -26.25 17.88 -6.38
C ASP A 233 -25.05 18.38 -7.21
N TRP A 234 -24.98 19.69 -7.48
CA TRP A 234 -23.82 20.33 -8.11
C TRP A 234 -22.58 20.41 -7.18
N VAL A 235 -22.77 20.58 -5.86
CA VAL A 235 -21.67 20.53 -4.88
C VAL A 235 -21.11 19.11 -4.83
N ARG A 236 -22.00 18.11 -4.75
CA ARG A 236 -21.64 16.69 -4.77
C ARG A 236 -20.94 16.30 -6.07
N LEU A 237 -21.36 16.84 -7.22
CA LEU A 237 -20.66 16.64 -8.49
C LEU A 237 -19.24 17.24 -8.46
N GLY A 238 -19.09 18.48 -7.97
CA GLY A 238 -17.78 19.12 -7.82
C GLY A 238 -16.84 18.37 -6.86
N LEU A 239 -17.36 17.83 -5.76
CA LEU A 239 -16.60 17.02 -4.80
C LEU A 239 -16.10 15.68 -5.37
N ASN A 240 -16.83 15.11 -6.33
CA ASN A 240 -16.43 13.90 -7.06
C ASN A 240 -15.47 14.20 -8.23
N ARG A 241 -15.68 15.32 -8.96
CA ARG A 241 -15.00 15.60 -10.23
C ARG A 241 -13.75 16.47 -10.12
N ILE A 242 -13.58 17.24 -9.04
CA ILE A 242 -12.45 18.16 -8.87
C ILE A 242 -11.44 17.56 -7.87
N PRO A 243 -10.23 17.16 -8.31
CA PRO A 243 -9.19 16.66 -7.42
C PRO A 243 -8.90 17.62 -6.26
N GLY A 244 -8.79 17.08 -5.05
CA GLY A 244 -8.50 17.86 -3.84
C GLY A 244 -9.67 18.67 -3.25
N MET A 245 -10.80 18.84 -3.94
CA MET A 245 -11.94 19.63 -3.44
C MET A 245 -12.51 19.08 -2.12
N THR A 246 -12.64 17.76 -2.00
CA THR A 246 -13.08 17.11 -0.75
C THR A 246 -12.09 17.32 0.40
N THR A 247 -10.78 17.36 0.11
CA THR A 247 -9.73 17.67 1.10
C THR A 247 -9.81 19.13 1.56
N LEU A 248 -10.01 20.07 0.63
CA LEU A 248 -10.20 21.49 0.94
C LEU A 248 -11.46 21.72 1.80
N GLN A 249 -12.58 21.08 1.45
CA GLN A 249 -13.82 21.17 2.23
C GLN A 249 -13.62 20.61 3.66
N ARG A 250 -12.96 19.45 3.81
CA ARG A 250 -12.62 18.89 5.12
C ARG A 250 -11.73 19.83 5.93
N PHE A 251 -10.76 20.47 5.30
CA PHE A 251 -9.90 21.47 5.96
C PHE A 251 -10.67 22.71 6.42
N ILE A 252 -11.56 23.26 5.58
CA ILE A 252 -12.42 24.40 5.96
C ILE A 252 -13.30 24.06 7.16
N VAL A 253 -13.95 22.87 7.14
CA VAL A 253 -14.78 22.40 8.27
C VAL A 253 -13.95 22.17 9.52
N PHE A 254 -12.73 21.63 9.39
CA PHE A 254 -11.79 21.49 10.50
C PHE A 254 -11.43 22.85 11.12
N VAL A 255 -11.02 23.85 10.33
CA VAL A 255 -10.70 25.19 10.81
C VAL A 255 -11.91 25.84 11.52
N ALA A 256 -13.11 25.69 10.96
CA ALA A 256 -14.34 26.19 11.60
C ALA A 256 -14.65 25.50 12.94
N ALA A 257 -14.37 24.19 13.05
CA ALA A 257 -14.53 23.44 14.29
C ALA A 257 -13.51 23.85 15.36
N GLU A 258 -12.21 23.92 15.00
CA GLU A 258 -11.13 24.37 15.89
C GLU A 258 -11.31 25.83 16.34
N TYR A 259 -11.87 26.71 15.49
CA TYR A 259 -12.20 28.09 15.90
C TYR A 259 -13.14 28.13 17.11
N SER A 260 -14.05 27.16 17.24
CA SER A 260 -14.95 27.08 18.41
C SER A 260 -14.25 26.65 19.72
N LEU A 261 -12.99 26.17 19.67
CA LEU A 261 -12.17 25.93 20.87
C LEU A 261 -11.91 27.22 21.66
N LEU A 262 -11.87 28.39 21.00
CA LEU A 262 -11.62 29.68 21.66
C LEU A 262 -12.60 29.95 22.83
N GLY A 263 -13.82 29.42 22.77
CA GLY A 263 -14.80 29.54 23.85
C GLY A 263 -14.54 28.66 25.08
N PHE A 264 -13.68 27.64 25.01
CA PHE A 264 -13.54 26.67 26.09
C PHE A 264 -12.60 27.10 27.24
N PRO A 265 -11.44 27.74 27.02
CA PRO A 265 -10.63 28.25 28.13
C PRO A 265 -11.34 29.30 28.99
N LEU A 266 -11.07 29.33 30.29
CA LEU A 266 -11.53 30.37 31.23
C LEU A 266 -10.69 31.65 31.13
N THR A 267 -10.47 32.13 29.90
CA THR A 267 -9.80 33.41 29.62
C THR A 267 -10.83 34.50 29.33
N GLU A 268 -10.43 35.78 29.42
CA GLU A 268 -11.30 36.90 29.01
C GLU A 268 -11.70 36.84 27.53
N ALA A 269 -10.85 36.31 26.65
CA ALA A 269 -11.19 36.05 25.25
C ALA A 269 -12.29 34.97 25.14
N GLY A 270 -12.14 33.85 25.85
CA GLY A 270 -13.13 32.77 25.86
C GLY A 270 -14.46 33.21 26.47
N LYS A 271 -14.45 33.98 27.55
CA LYS A 271 -15.63 34.58 28.17
C LYS A 271 -16.39 35.51 27.21
N ARG A 272 -15.69 36.37 26.47
CA ARG A 272 -16.30 37.22 25.42
C ARG A 272 -16.91 36.38 24.30
N PHE A 273 -16.21 35.34 23.84
CA PHE A 273 -16.72 34.40 22.83
C PHE A 273 -17.99 33.70 23.31
N ARG A 274 -17.98 33.15 24.53
CA ARG A 274 -19.16 32.50 25.15
C ARG A 274 -20.33 33.46 25.29
N ALA A 275 -20.10 34.68 25.76
CA ALA A 275 -21.16 35.70 25.88
C ALA A 275 -21.79 36.06 24.52
N GLN A 276 -20.97 36.16 23.46
CA GLN A 276 -21.47 36.36 22.08
C GLN A 276 -22.31 35.17 21.60
N GLN A 277 -21.80 33.94 21.76
CA GLN A 277 -22.53 32.72 21.38
C GLN A 277 -23.82 32.53 22.20
N GLN A 278 -23.80 32.88 23.49
CA GLN A 278 -24.97 32.88 24.36
C GLN A 278 -26.04 33.83 23.83
N LYS A 279 -25.69 35.09 23.54
CA LYS A 279 -26.65 36.08 23.01
C LYS A 279 -27.29 35.62 21.69
N ILE A 280 -26.51 35.01 20.79
CA ILE A 280 -27.01 34.47 19.52
C ILE A 280 -27.94 33.27 19.76
N THR A 281 -27.49 32.32 20.59
CA THR A 281 -28.20 31.06 20.82
C THR A 281 -29.48 31.27 21.63
N GLU A 282 -29.44 32.09 22.69
CA GLU A 282 -30.61 32.45 23.48
C GLU A 282 -31.64 33.21 22.64
N GLY A 283 -31.20 34.17 21.82
CA GLY A 283 -32.07 34.88 20.88
C GLY A 283 -32.77 33.93 19.91
N TYR A 284 -32.04 32.97 19.34
CA TYR A 284 -32.61 31.92 18.49
C TYR A 284 -33.60 31.02 19.23
N MET A 285 -33.25 30.55 20.44
CA MET A 285 -34.10 29.70 21.25
C MET A 285 -35.41 30.40 21.63
N ARG A 286 -35.35 31.67 22.05
CA ARG A 286 -36.53 32.47 22.41
C ARG A 286 -37.42 32.80 21.22
N ALA A 287 -36.84 33.06 20.05
CA ALA A 287 -37.58 33.32 18.82
C ALA A 287 -38.25 32.07 18.24
N THR A 288 -37.65 30.89 18.42
CA THR A 288 -38.12 29.64 17.80
C THR A 288 -39.04 28.83 18.71
N ALA A 289 -38.80 28.81 20.03
CA ALA A 289 -39.60 28.04 20.99
C ALA A 289 -40.83 28.81 21.51
N PRO A 290 -41.94 28.12 21.85
CA PRO A 290 -43.10 28.75 22.48
C PRO A 290 -42.73 29.44 23.80
N ALA A 291 -43.22 30.66 24.02
CA ALA A 291 -42.97 31.45 25.22
C ALA A 291 -43.27 30.69 26.53
N LYS A 292 -44.35 29.89 26.54
CA LYS A 292 -44.75 29.03 27.68
C LYS A 292 -43.69 28.02 28.15
N TYR A 293 -42.65 27.76 27.36
CA TYR A 293 -41.60 26.79 27.67
C TYR A 293 -40.21 27.43 27.85
N HIS A 294 -40.07 28.77 27.77
CA HIS A 294 -38.76 29.43 27.89
C HIS A 294 -38.08 29.11 29.23
N ASP A 295 -38.82 29.10 30.33
CA ASP A 295 -38.28 28.82 31.67
C ASP A 295 -37.78 27.37 31.82
N LEU A 296 -38.31 26.43 31.04
CA LEU A 296 -37.89 25.02 31.01
C LEU A 296 -36.70 24.77 30.05
N LEU A 297 -36.49 25.65 29.07
CA LEU A 297 -35.53 25.46 27.98
C LEU A 297 -34.25 26.29 28.15
N ILE A 298 -34.36 27.59 28.44
CA ILE A 298 -33.26 28.56 28.39
C ILE A 298 -32.29 28.32 29.57
N PRO A 299 -31.04 27.89 29.33
CA PRO A 299 -30.07 27.60 30.38
C PRO A 299 -29.60 28.83 31.16
N ASP A 300 -29.15 28.56 32.39
CA ASP A 300 -28.55 29.46 33.35
C ASP A 300 -27.02 29.28 33.49
N PHE A 301 -26.44 28.31 32.77
CA PHE A 301 -25.01 27.99 32.78
C PHE A 301 -24.30 28.38 31.46
N GLU A 302 -22.98 28.57 31.51
CA GLU A 302 -22.19 29.02 30.35
C GLU A 302 -22.28 28.10 29.11
N VAL A 303 -22.28 28.72 27.93
CA VAL A 303 -22.18 28.02 26.64
C VAL A 303 -20.90 27.20 26.56
N GLY A 304 -21.03 25.90 26.26
CA GLY A 304 -19.91 24.96 26.14
C GLY A 304 -19.68 24.07 27.38
N CYS A 305 -20.25 24.41 28.54
CA CYS A 305 -20.11 23.59 29.75
C CYS A 305 -20.75 22.20 29.60
N LYS A 306 -21.87 22.09 28.86
CA LYS A 306 -22.44 20.82 28.37
C LYS A 306 -22.28 20.72 26.85
N ARG A 307 -22.31 19.49 26.31
CA ARG A 307 -22.39 19.23 24.86
C ARG A 307 -23.51 20.07 24.22
N ARG A 308 -23.17 20.83 23.18
CA ARG A 308 -24.11 21.62 22.38
C ARG A 308 -25.06 20.71 21.59
N ILE A 309 -26.31 21.13 21.43
CA ILE A 309 -27.29 20.51 20.54
C ILE A 309 -27.47 21.43 19.33
N PHE A 310 -27.44 20.90 18.11
CA PHE A 310 -27.92 21.64 16.93
C PHE A 310 -29.40 21.32 16.72
N ASP A 311 -30.24 22.32 16.48
CA ASP A 311 -31.68 22.10 16.36
C ASP A 311 -32.04 21.28 15.12
N SER A 312 -32.62 20.10 15.32
CA SER A 312 -33.20 19.24 14.28
C SER A 312 -34.67 19.57 13.97
N GLY A 313 -35.15 20.75 14.38
CA GLY A 313 -36.56 21.15 14.33
C GLY A 313 -37.32 20.88 15.64
N TYR A 314 -36.60 20.52 16.70
CA TYR A 314 -37.12 20.29 18.04
C TYR A 314 -37.83 21.53 18.58
N LEU A 315 -37.21 22.71 18.57
CA LEU A 315 -37.82 23.92 19.15
C LEU A 315 -39.13 24.30 18.45
N LYS A 316 -39.17 24.14 17.12
CA LYS A 316 -40.38 24.36 16.31
C LYS A 316 -41.46 23.31 16.61
N SER A 317 -41.08 22.05 16.85
CA SER A 317 -42.05 20.98 17.17
C SER A 317 -42.82 21.23 18.49
N LEU A 318 -42.25 22.01 19.42
CA LEU A 318 -42.90 22.34 20.69
C LEU A 318 -44.15 23.22 20.56
N HIS A 319 -44.42 23.80 19.38
CA HIS A 319 -45.66 24.54 19.10
C HIS A 319 -46.88 23.65 18.82
N ALA A 320 -46.70 22.34 18.60
CA ALA A 320 -47.82 21.46 18.28
C ALA A 320 -48.79 21.30 19.46
N ASP A 321 -50.09 21.27 19.17
CA ASP A 321 -51.15 21.17 20.20
C ASP A 321 -51.09 19.85 20.98
N ASN A 322 -50.57 18.79 20.36
CA ASN A 322 -50.37 17.49 20.99
C ASN A 322 -49.04 17.37 21.78
N MET A 323 -48.27 18.45 21.93
CA MET A 323 -46.95 18.46 22.61
C MET A 323 -46.97 19.17 23.97
N THR A 324 -46.71 18.41 25.04
CA THR A 324 -46.53 18.93 26.40
C THR A 324 -45.07 18.79 26.84
N LEU A 325 -44.43 19.91 27.20
CA LEU A 325 -43.12 19.92 27.86
C LEU A 325 -43.33 20.21 29.36
N THR A 326 -42.77 19.39 30.24
CA THR A 326 -42.92 19.55 31.69
C THR A 326 -41.66 19.15 32.46
N ASN A 327 -41.43 19.73 33.63
CA ASN A 327 -40.43 19.30 34.62
C ASN A 327 -41.06 18.70 35.88
N GLU A 328 -42.36 18.35 35.83
CA GLU A 328 -43.06 17.61 36.89
C GLU A 328 -42.23 16.39 37.34
N LYS A 329 -41.99 16.26 38.65
CA LYS A 329 -41.25 15.13 39.18
C LYS A 329 -42.05 13.82 38.99
N PRO A 330 -41.53 12.81 38.26
CA PRO A 330 -42.14 11.48 38.23
C PRO A 330 -41.95 10.82 39.60
N LEU A 331 -43.00 10.23 40.14
CA LEU A 331 -42.99 9.52 41.42
C LEU A 331 -42.94 8.02 41.22
N GLU A 332 -43.79 7.50 40.33
CA GLU A 332 -43.90 6.08 40.00
C GLU A 332 -44.50 5.89 38.60
N ILE A 333 -44.20 4.76 37.98
CA ILE A 333 -44.90 4.24 36.81
C ILE A 333 -45.99 3.32 37.33
N VAL A 334 -47.20 3.52 36.84
CA VAL A 334 -48.39 2.73 37.16
C VAL A 334 -48.89 2.04 35.89
N PRO A 335 -49.79 1.05 35.97
CA PRO A 335 -50.21 0.30 34.79
C PRO A 335 -50.78 1.16 33.65
N GLU A 336 -51.33 2.33 33.97
CA GLU A 336 -51.95 3.30 33.04
C GLU A 336 -50.98 4.37 32.49
N GLY A 337 -49.78 4.55 33.06
CA GLY A 337 -48.88 5.65 32.69
C GLY A 337 -47.88 6.06 33.77
N VAL A 338 -47.49 7.34 33.77
CA VAL A 338 -46.53 7.91 34.73
C VAL A 338 -47.26 8.82 35.72
N ARG A 339 -47.18 8.51 37.01
CA ARG A 339 -47.70 9.36 38.08
C ARG A 339 -46.65 10.40 38.46
N THR A 340 -47.01 11.67 38.36
CA THR A 340 -46.20 12.81 38.82
C THR A 340 -46.70 13.33 40.16
N GLU A 341 -45.97 14.28 40.74
CA GLU A 341 -46.40 15.05 41.91
C GLU A 341 -47.72 15.82 41.73
N LYS A 342 -48.20 16.03 40.48
CA LYS A 342 -49.39 16.84 40.18
C LYS A 342 -50.56 16.05 39.60
N ARG A 343 -50.29 14.96 38.86
CA ARG A 343 -51.30 14.22 38.08
C ARG A 343 -50.81 12.85 37.63
N LEU A 344 -51.72 12.05 37.09
CA LEU A 344 -51.38 10.93 36.23
C LEU A 344 -51.21 11.43 34.78
N ILE A 345 -50.10 11.09 34.14
CA ILE A 345 -49.86 11.25 32.70
C ILE A 345 -50.05 9.87 32.08
N GLU A 346 -51.20 9.64 31.46
CA GLU A 346 -51.50 8.37 30.80
C GLU A 346 -50.55 8.12 29.62
N ALA A 347 -50.10 6.87 29.46
CA ALA A 347 -49.16 6.50 28.42
C ALA A 347 -49.44 5.10 27.87
N ASP A 348 -49.29 4.94 26.56
CA ASP A 348 -49.24 3.64 25.89
C ASP A 348 -47.78 3.23 25.58
N VAL A 349 -46.89 4.22 25.44
CA VAL A 349 -45.45 4.03 25.19
C VAL A 349 -44.63 5.00 26.04
N ILE A 350 -43.56 4.50 26.67
CA ILE A 350 -42.57 5.27 27.41
C ILE A 350 -41.22 5.17 26.69
N ILE A 351 -40.68 6.31 26.26
CA ILE A 351 -39.38 6.40 25.57
C ILE A 351 -38.33 6.96 26.51
N LEU A 352 -37.21 6.25 26.68
CA LEU A 352 -36.08 6.70 27.49
C LEU A 352 -34.99 7.31 26.59
N ALA A 353 -34.85 8.63 26.67
CA ALA A 353 -33.77 9.44 26.12
C ALA A 353 -32.93 10.06 27.26
N ASN A 354 -32.82 9.33 28.38
CA ASN A 354 -32.09 9.65 29.60
C ASN A 354 -30.56 9.39 29.50
N GLY A 355 -30.11 8.73 28.43
CA GLY A 355 -28.69 8.66 28.05
C GLY A 355 -27.99 7.37 28.50
N TYR A 356 -26.67 7.46 28.67
CA TYR A 356 -25.80 6.30 28.90
C TYR A 356 -25.08 6.42 30.24
N HIS A 357 -24.62 5.28 30.77
CA HIS A 357 -23.50 5.28 31.68
C HIS A 357 -22.28 5.88 30.98
N THR A 358 -21.52 6.70 31.70
CA THR A 358 -20.42 7.51 31.16
C THR A 358 -19.22 7.43 32.10
N ASN A 359 -18.03 7.69 31.57
CA ASN A 359 -16.75 7.49 32.27
C ASN A 359 -16.40 6.01 32.52
N GLU A 360 -17.21 5.08 32.00
CA GLU A 360 -16.92 3.64 31.94
C GLU A 360 -16.26 3.31 30.59
N PHE A 361 -14.98 2.96 30.58
CA PHE A 361 -14.25 2.55 29.36
C PHE A 361 -13.97 1.04 29.39
N ALA A 362 -13.98 0.40 28.21
CA ALA A 362 -14.10 -1.06 28.07
C ALA A 362 -15.26 -1.69 28.89
N ALA A 363 -16.37 -0.96 29.03
CA ALA A 363 -17.51 -1.35 29.87
C ALA A 363 -18.01 -2.78 29.59
N GLY A 364 -18.05 -3.61 30.63
CA GLY A 364 -18.41 -5.03 30.55
C GLY A 364 -17.25 -5.97 30.21
N VAL A 365 -16.00 -5.50 30.15
CA VAL A 365 -14.80 -6.32 29.96
C VAL A 365 -13.87 -6.14 31.17
N GLU A 366 -13.56 -7.23 31.88
CA GLU A 366 -12.51 -7.20 32.92
C GLU A 366 -11.13 -7.23 32.25
N VAL A 367 -10.37 -6.14 32.30
CA VAL A 367 -8.99 -6.08 31.77
C VAL A 367 -7.99 -6.13 32.93
N VAL A 368 -7.10 -7.11 32.90
CA VAL A 368 -6.13 -7.43 33.97
C VAL A 368 -4.71 -7.38 33.42
N GLY A 369 -3.93 -6.40 33.88
CA GLY A 369 -2.54 -6.18 33.50
C GLY A 369 -1.54 -7.01 34.30
N ARG A 370 -0.29 -6.55 34.33
CA ARG A 370 0.80 -7.19 35.07
C ARG A 370 0.49 -7.23 36.58
N GLY A 371 0.92 -8.29 37.25
CA GLY A 371 0.75 -8.44 38.70
C GLY A 371 -0.70 -8.63 39.16
N GLY A 372 -1.65 -8.81 38.24
CA GLY A 372 -3.07 -8.92 38.56
C GLY A 372 -3.78 -7.58 38.75
N GLU A 373 -3.14 -6.44 38.45
CA GLU A 373 -3.78 -5.13 38.54
C GLU A 373 -4.91 -5.02 37.50
N THR A 374 -6.14 -4.80 37.97
CA THR A 374 -7.28 -4.58 37.07
C THR A 374 -7.31 -3.13 36.60
N MET A 375 -7.84 -2.87 35.41
CA MET A 375 -7.95 -1.52 34.85
C MET A 375 -8.77 -0.57 35.76
N GLN A 376 -9.74 -1.11 36.50
CA GLN A 376 -10.46 -0.35 37.53
C GLN A 376 -9.54 0.03 38.71
N SER A 377 -8.83 -0.95 39.30
CA SER A 377 -7.87 -0.71 40.39
C SER A 377 -6.77 0.28 39.98
N HIS A 378 -6.32 0.20 38.72
CA HIS A 378 -5.38 1.14 38.13
C HIS A 378 -5.93 2.57 38.21
N TRP A 379 -7.10 2.84 37.62
CA TRP A 379 -7.72 4.19 37.66
C TRP A 379 -8.07 4.68 39.07
N GLU A 380 -8.48 3.81 39.99
CA GLU A 380 -8.66 4.15 41.41
C GLU A 380 -7.35 4.61 42.08
N SER A 381 -6.19 4.15 41.60
CA SER A 381 -4.89 4.64 42.08
C SER A 381 -4.62 6.10 41.67
N PHE A 382 -4.93 6.48 40.42
CA PHE A 382 -4.77 7.85 39.89
C PHE A 382 -5.87 8.83 40.37
N GLY A 383 -7.04 8.31 40.74
CA GLY A 383 -8.19 9.09 41.25
C GLY A 383 -9.40 9.13 40.31
N GLY A 384 -9.28 8.57 39.11
CA GLY A 384 -10.35 8.40 38.13
C GLY A 384 -9.80 7.88 36.80
N PRO A 385 -10.67 7.60 35.80
CA PRO A 385 -10.22 7.10 34.51
C PRO A 385 -9.40 8.14 33.73
N GLU A 386 -8.24 7.70 33.24
CA GLU A 386 -7.27 8.44 32.42
C GLU A 386 -6.56 7.44 31.50
N ALA A 387 -5.95 7.90 30.42
CA ALA A 387 -4.97 7.14 29.67
C ALA A 387 -3.93 8.07 29.04
N TYR A 388 -2.65 7.71 29.07
CA TYR A 388 -1.59 8.50 28.46
C TYR A 388 -1.85 8.71 26.98
N ASN A 389 -1.84 9.98 26.56
CA ASN A 389 -2.20 10.41 25.21
C ASN A 389 -3.56 9.85 24.74
N CYS A 390 -4.52 9.73 25.65
CA CYS A 390 -5.86 9.17 25.47
C CYS A 390 -5.90 7.69 25.05
N SER A 391 -4.80 6.93 25.20
CA SER A 391 -4.65 5.61 24.57
C SER A 391 -3.94 4.52 25.38
N ALA A 392 -3.00 4.84 26.29
CA ALA A 392 -2.14 3.84 26.93
C ALA A 392 -2.19 3.89 28.47
N LEU A 393 -1.98 2.74 29.11
CA LEU A 393 -1.92 2.57 30.57
C LEU A 393 -0.60 1.90 30.94
N SER A 394 0.04 2.29 32.04
CA SER A 394 1.24 1.64 32.57
C SER A 394 0.91 0.32 33.26
N GLY A 395 1.71 -0.72 33.05
CA GLY A 395 1.43 -2.06 33.58
C GLY A 395 0.45 -2.87 32.73
N PHE A 396 0.04 -2.35 31.56
CA PHE A 396 -0.80 -3.04 30.57
C PHE A 396 -0.02 -3.16 29.24
N PRO A 397 1.01 -4.03 29.15
CA PRO A 397 1.90 -4.06 27.99
C PRO A 397 1.16 -4.43 26.71
N ASN A 398 1.52 -3.82 25.57
CA ASN A 398 0.90 -4.05 24.27
C ASN A 398 -0.64 -3.81 24.20
N PHE A 399 -1.25 -3.18 25.22
CA PHE A 399 -2.67 -2.84 25.26
C PHE A 399 -2.92 -1.38 24.90
N ILE A 400 -3.97 -1.12 24.11
CA ILE A 400 -4.31 0.22 23.63
C ILE A 400 -5.82 0.45 23.69
N LEU A 401 -6.24 1.54 24.33
CA LEU A 401 -7.59 2.08 24.27
C LEU A 401 -7.74 2.96 23.01
N LEU A 402 -8.81 2.75 22.23
CA LEU A 402 -9.16 3.59 21.08
C LEU A 402 -10.40 4.42 21.41
N LEU A 403 -10.25 5.76 21.40
CA LEU A 403 -11.18 6.68 22.06
C LEU A 403 -11.33 6.36 23.56
N GLY A 404 -10.19 6.20 24.24
CA GLY A 404 -10.12 6.05 25.69
C GLY A 404 -10.45 7.36 26.46
N PRO A 405 -10.10 7.42 27.75
CA PRO A 405 -10.24 8.61 28.56
C PRO A 405 -9.65 9.85 27.90
N ASN A 406 -10.28 10.99 28.13
CA ASN A 406 -9.87 12.31 27.66
C ASN A 406 -9.74 12.46 26.13
N ALA A 407 -10.32 11.56 25.34
CA ALA A 407 -10.34 11.64 23.87
C ALA A 407 -11.45 12.54 23.28
N ALA A 408 -12.47 12.93 24.06
CA ALA A 408 -13.61 13.69 23.55
C ALA A 408 -13.32 15.20 23.62
N THR A 409 -13.41 15.90 22.49
CA THR A 409 -12.98 17.31 22.41
C THR A 409 -14.10 18.34 22.55
N GLY A 410 -15.36 17.93 22.36
CA GLY A 410 -16.55 18.79 22.48
C GLY A 410 -16.74 19.84 21.37
N HIS A 411 -15.69 20.21 20.64
CA HIS A 411 -15.70 21.24 19.59
C HIS A 411 -15.56 20.71 18.16
N THR A 412 -15.00 19.49 17.99
CA THR A 412 -14.49 18.94 16.72
C THR A 412 -14.70 17.42 16.63
N SER A 413 -14.22 16.76 15.56
CA SER A 413 -14.55 15.37 15.24
C SER A 413 -13.80 14.33 16.08
N SER A 414 -14.54 13.42 16.72
CA SER A 414 -13.98 12.24 17.38
C SER A 414 -13.31 11.26 16.42
N ILE A 415 -13.66 11.26 15.12
CA ILE A 415 -12.99 10.39 14.14
C ILE A 415 -11.54 10.82 13.91
N MET A 416 -11.25 12.13 14.00
CA MET A 416 -9.87 12.63 13.95
C MET A 416 -9.08 12.22 15.20
N ALA A 417 -9.67 12.32 16.39
CA ALA A 417 -9.04 11.85 17.63
C ALA A 417 -8.75 10.34 17.58
N LEU A 418 -9.68 9.57 17.01
CA LEU A 418 -9.51 8.14 16.78
C LEU A 418 -8.35 7.81 15.82
N GLU A 419 -8.31 8.45 14.64
CA GLU A 419 -7.21 8.24 13.67
C GLU A 419 -5.86 8.63 14.29
N ASN A 420 -5.82 9.73 15.06
CA ASN A 420 -4.64 10.13 15.82
C ASN A 420 -4.22 9.06 16.84
N SER A 421 -5.16 8.46 17.57
CA SER A 421 -4.91 7.39 18.56
C SER A 421 -4.37 6.11 17.90
N ILE A 422 -4.97 5.67 16.79
CA ILE A 422 -4.50 4.51 16.00
C ILE A 422 -3.08 4.77 15.48
N ASN A 423 -2.85 5.93 14.88
CA ASN A 423 -1.56 6.31 14.31
C ASN A 423 -0.47 6.43 15.38
N TYR A 424 -0.81 6.91 16.57
CA TYR A 424 0.08 6.95 17.73
C TYR A 424 0.43 5.55 18.22
N ALA A 425 -0.58 4.71 18.45
CA ALA A 425 -0.43 3.33 18.90
C ALA A 425 0.49 2.52 17.97
N LEU A 426 0.25 2.56 16.65
CA LEU A 426 1.07 1.84 15.68
C LEU A 426 2.52 2.37 15.60
N ARG A 427 2.76 3.64 15.97
CA ARG A 427 4.13 4.20 16.09
C ARG A 427 4.84 3.70 17.34
N VAL A 428 4.21 3.76 18.52
CA VAL A 428 4.85 3.30 19.78
C VAL A 428 5.02 1.78 19.80
N LEU A 429 4.09 1.02 19.22
CA LEU A 429 4.22 -0.44 19.09
C LEU A 429 5.23 -0.87 18.02
N LYS A 430 5.65 0.03 17.11
CA LYS A 430 6.52 -0.29 15.96
C LYS A 430 7.77 -1.11 16.32
N PRO A 431 8.53 -0.85 17.41
CA PRO A 431 9.66 -1.68 17.79
C PRO A 431 9.28 -3.15 18.07
N ALA A 432 8.10 -3.43 18.62
CA ALA A 432 7.63 -4.80 18.81
C ALA A 432 7.06 -5.42 17.54
N LEU A 433 6.49 -4.61 16.63
CA LEU A 433 6.10 -5.07 15.28
C LEU A 433 7.31 -5.49 14.43
N GLU A 434 8.45 -4.83 14.62
CA GLU A 434 9.74 -5.15 13.98
C GLU A 434 10.54 -6.22 14.74
N GLY A 435 9.95 -6.89 15.75
CA GLY A 435 10.62 -7.93 16.55
C GLY A 435 11.77 -7.44 17.45
N ARG A 436 11.95 -6.12 17.60
CA ARG A 436 12.98 -5.50 18.45
C ARG A 436 12.60 -5.43 19.93
N ALA A 437 11.36 -5.75 20.26
CA ALA A 437 10.81 -5.91 21.61
C ALA A 437 9.69 -6.96 21.59
N SER A 438 9.44 -7.63 22.72
CA SER A 438 8.24 -8.46 22.91
C SER A 438 7.13 -7.70 23.63
N THR A 439 7.50 -6.75 24.50
CA THR A 439 6.57 -5.93 25.30
C THR A 439 6.87 -4.44 25.10
N VAL A 440 5.83 -3.66 24.87
CA VAL A 440 5.84 -2.21 24.90
C VAL A 440 4.94 -1.76 26.04
N ASP A 441 5.52 -1.16 27.07
CA ASP A 441 4.84 -0.77 28.29
C ASP A 441 5.14 0.70 28.62
N LEU A 442 4.24 1.36 29.33
CA LEU A 442 4.34 2.77 29.70
C LEU A 442 4.90 2.90 31.13
N LYS A 443 5.71 3.94 31.38
CA LYS A 443 6.16 4.28 32.74
C LYS A 443 5.03 4.90 33.56
N ARG A 444 4.83 4.42 34.79
CA ARG A 444 3.76 4.90 35.67
C ARG A 444 3.95 6.38 36.04
N GLU A 445 5.19 6.84 36.15
CA GLU A 445 5.52 8.25 36.40
C GLU A 445 5.15 9.14 35.21
N ALA A 446 5.31 8.64 33.98
CA ALA A 446 4.93 9.37 32.77
C ALA A 446 3.41 9.44 32.58
N GLU A 447 2.69 8.36 32.93
CA GLU A 447 1.23 8.36 33.01
C GLU A 447 0.73 9.38 34.05
N GLN A 448 1.30 9.38 35.25
CA GLN A 448 0.90 10.30 36.32
C GLN A 448 1.14 11.76 35.95
N ALA A 449 2.34 12.09 35.47
CA ALA A 449 2.67 13.44 35.02
C ALA A 449 1.77 13.94 33.88
N TYR A 450 1.35 13.03 32.99
CA TYR A 450 0.37 13.34 31.95
C TYR A 450 -1.03 13.58 32.53
N SER A 451 -1.52 12.70 33.40
CA SER A 451 -2.82 12.85 34.07
C SER A 451 -2.91 14.17 34.83
N ASP A 452 -1.90 14.47 35.66
CA ASP A 452 -1.84 15.70 36.45
C ASP A 452 -1.92 16.94 35.54
N THR A 453 -1.23 16.90 34.40
CA THR A 453 -1.22 17.97 33.39
C THR A 453 -2.59 18.13 32.72
N ILE A 454 -3.24 17.04 32.31
CA ILE A 454 -4.55 17.06 31.65
C ILE A 454 -5.64 17.52 32.61
N GLN A 455 -5.70 16.95 33.81
CA GLN A 455 -6.68 17.33 34.83
C GLN A 455 -6.48 18.79 35.26
N ALA A 456 -5.25 19.26 35.48
CA ALA A 456 -4.97 20.67 35.78
C ALA A 456 -5.36 21.63 34.65
N ALA A 457 -5.16 21.24 33.39
CA ALA A 457 -5.63 22.03 32.24
C ALA A 457 -7.16 22.07 32.18
N LEU A 458 -7.85 20.95 32.45
CA LEU A 458 -9.32 20.87 32.45
C LEU A 458 -9.96 21.73 33.54
N GLN A 459 -9.33 21.92 34.71
CA GLN A 459 -9.81 22.85 35.74
C GLN A 459 -9.96 24.30 35.22
N ASN A 460 -9.18 24.68 34.21
CA ASN A 460 -9.15 26.02 33.61
C ASN A 460 -10.05 26.15 32.36
N THR A 461 -11.08 25.30 32.24
CA THR A 461 -12.01 25.29 31.10
C THR A 461 -13.47 25.48 31.53
N VAL A 462 -14.33 25.86 30.58
CA VAL A 462 -15.77 26.04 30.74
C VAL A 462 -16.47 24.75 31.21
N TRP A 463 -15.91 23.57 30.98
CA TRP A 463 -16.45 22.34 31.57
C TRP A 463 -16.49 22.41 33.10
N ASN A 464 -15.56 23.14 33.72
CA ASN A 464 -15.46 23.32 35.17
C ASN A 464 -16.16 24.60 35.67
N SER A 465 -16.94 25.31 34.85
CA SER A 465 -17.62 26.56 35.24
C SER A 465 -18.90 26.34 36.09
N GLY A 466 -19.03 25.20 36.76
CA GLY A 466 -20.09 24.90 37.73
C GLY A 466 -21.35 24.21 37.21
N CYS A 467 -21.43 23.78 35.94
CA CYS A 467 -22.60 23.01 35.47
C CYS A 467 -22.45 21.50 35.70
N GLN A 468 -23.56 20.83 36.02
CA GLN A 468 -23.60 19.36 36.05
C GLN A 468 -23.61 18.79 34.62
N SER A 469 -22.53 18.10 34.25
CA SER A 469 -22.38 17.41 32.97
C SER A 469 -21.88 15.98 33.16
N TRP A 470 -22.14 15.10 32.19
CA TRP A 470 -21.73 13.69 32.22
C TRP A 470 -20.22 13.46 32.04
N TYR A 471 -19.46 14.54 31.79
CA TYR A 471 -18.00 14.52 31.65
C TYR A 471 -17.26 14.27 32.97
N PHE A 472 -17.95 14.46 34.11
CA PHE A 472 -17.34 14.39 35.43
C PHE A 472 -17.81 13.19 36.24
N ILE A 473 -16.95 12.76 37.17
CA ILE A 473 -17.27 11.90 38.31
C ILE A 473 -16.77 12.54 39.61
N GLU A 474 -17.36 12.16 40.74
CA GLU A 474 -16.82 12.47 42.06
C GLU A 474 -15.66 11.51 42.35
N SER A 475 -14.45 12.03 42.59
CA SER A 475 -13.31 11.20 42.96
C SER A 475 -13.39 10.77 44.42
N GLY A 476 -13.24 9.46 44.69
CA GLY A 476 -13.27 8.91 46.05
C GLY A 476 -12.15 9.43 46.98
N LYS A 477 -11.11 10.07 46.43
CA LYS A 477 -10.01 10.70 47.19
C LYS A 477 -10.21 12.21 47.38
N GLY A 478 -11.38 12.60 47.90
CA GLY A 478 -11.63 13.90 48.52
C GLY A 478 -11.88 15.07 47.54
N SER A 479 -13.15 15.49 47.45
CA SER A 479 -13.65 16.79 46.93
C SER A 479 -13.25 17.25 45.51
N LYS A 480 -12.32 16.58 44.81
CA LYS A 480 -11.96 16.91 43.43
C LYS A 480 -12.94 16.28 42.44
N THR A 481 -13.49 17.11 41.57
CA THR A 481 -14.21 16.69 40.36
C THR A 481 -13.20 16.17 39.33
N TRP A 482 -13.38 14.92 38.90
CA TRP A 482 -12.50 14.29 37.91
C TRP A 482 -13.17 14.32 36.54
N ASN A 483 -12.48 14.77 35.49
CA ASN A 483 -13.01 14.78 34.13
C ASN A 483 -12.32 13.72 33.29
N ALA A 484 -12.98 12.59 33.07
CA ALA A 484 -12.43 11.46 32.32
C ALA A 484 -12.76 11.51 30.82
N MET A 485 -13.54 12.48 30.35
CA MET A 485 -14.02 12.51 28.96
C MET A 485 -13.31 13.56 28.10
N SER A 486 -13.09 14.76 28.65
CA SER A 486 -12.72 15.93 27.86
C SER A 486 -11.22 16.02 27.55
N TYR A 487 -10.87 16.38 26.32
CA TYR A 487 -9.52 16.81 25.94
C TYR A 487 -9.39 18.34 26.06
N PRO A 488 -8.44 18.89 26.83
CA PRO A 488 -8.33 20.34 27.08
C PRO A 488 -7.75 21.17 25.92
N TYR A 489 -7.20 20.53 24.86
CA TYR A 489 -6.46 21.22 23.80
C TYR A 489 -7.06 21.01 22.39
N SER A 490 -6.44 21.62 21.37
CA SER A 490 -6.84 21.48 19.97
C SER A 490 -6.58 20.09 19.40
N GLN A 491 -7.31 19.69 18.36
CA GLN A 491 -6.97 18.47 17.63
C GLN A 491 -5.69 18.61 16.81
N ALA A 492 -5.28 19.82 16.46
CA ALA A 492 -3.94 20.07 15.93
C ALA A 492 -2.84 19.72 16.96
N HIS A 493 -3.01 20.08 18.23
CA HIS A 493 -2.09 19.70 19.31
C HIS A 493 -2.09 18.18 19.55
N PHE A 494 -3.26 17.54 19.55
CA PHE A 494 -3.34 16.08 19.71
C PHE A 494 -2.66 15.35 18.54
N TRP A 495 -2.93 15.76 17.30
CA TRP A 495 -2.27 15.25 16.10
C TRP A 495 -0.73 15.38 16.18
N TYR A 496 -0.22 16.54 16.62
CA TYR A 496 1.20 16.77 16.80
C TYR A 496 1.81 15.81 17.83
N ARG A 497 1.20 15.67 19.02
CA ARG A 497 1.62 14.68 20.04
C ARG A 497 1.61 13.26 19.51
N CYS A 498 0.60 12.89 18.72
CA CYS A 498 0.47 11.57 18.10
C CYS A 498 1.49 11.34 16.96
N LEU A 499 1.99 12.40 16.33
CA LEU A 499 3.02 12.36 15.30
C LEU A 499 4.42 12.21 15.88
N PHE A 500 4.68 12.80 17.05
CA PHE A 500 5.99 12.79 17.72
C PHE A 500 5.89 12.19 19.14
N PRO A 501 5.88 10.85 19.28
CA PRO A 501 5.90 10.20 20.58
C PRO A 501 7.11 10.58 21.44
N VAL A 502 6.89 10.75 22.74
CA VAL A 502 7.96 10.95 23.72
C VAL A 502 8.55 9.57 24.08
N TRP A 503 9.58 9.14 23.33
CA TRP A 503 10.13 7.79 23.42
C TRP A 503 10.75 7.43 24.78
N SER A 504 11.11 8.43 25.61
CA SER A 504 11.65 8.22 26.98
C SER A 504 10.63 7.63 27.94
N ASP A 505 9.35 7.83 27.68
CA ASP A 505 8.23 7.53 28.59
C ASP A 505 7.81 6.05 28.51
N TRP A 506 8.39 5.31 27.56
CA TRP A 506 8.09 3.91 27.25
C TRP A 506 9.26 3.00 27.61
N ASP A 507 8.93 1.80 28.07
CA ASP A 507 9.88 0.71 28.26
C ASP A 507 9.61 -0.42 27.24
N TYR A 508 10.70 -0.85 26.60
CA TYR A 508 10.71 -1.85 25.55
C TYR A 508 11.40 -3.11 26.08
N GLY A 509 10.59 -4.08 26.50
CA GLY A 509 11.04 -5.33 27.12
C GLY A 509 11.13 -6.49 26.15
N GLY A 510 11.91 -7.50 26.53
CA GLY A 510 12.23 -8.69 25.74
C GLY A 510 13.67 -9.17 25.97
N PRO A 511 14.10 -10.29 25.35
CA PRO A 511 15.48 -10.75 25.46
C PRO A 511 16.45 -9.66 24.99
N ALA A 512 17.30 -9.19 25.90
CA ALA A 512 18.13 -8.00 25.71
C ALA A 512 19.28 -8.24 24.73
N THR A 513 19.00 -8.11 23.42
CA THR A 513 20.02 -8.24 22.36
C THR A 513 20.66 -6.91 21.95
N MET A 514 20.12 -5.74 22.32
CA MET A 514 20.72 -4.45 21.89
C MET A 514 20.48 -3.19 22.76
N ALA A 515 19.67 -3.25 23.82
CA ALA A 515 19.26 -2.04 24.56
C ALA A 515 20.38 -1.33 25.36
N SER A 516 21.38 -2.07 25.86
CA SER A 516 22.48 -1.50 26.65
C SER A 516 23.51 -0.69 25.83
N SER A 517 23.61 -0.95 24.53
CA SER A 517 24.58 -0.27 23.64
C SER A 517 24.21 1.19 23.37
N ILE A 518 22.91 1.52 23.36
CA ILE A 518 22.43 2.86 22.97
C ILE A 518 22.78 3.88 24.05
N ARG A 519 22.51 3.57 25.33
CA ARG A 519 22.72 4.51 26.45
C ARG A 519 24.18 4.97 26.59
N LYS A 520 25.14 4.08 26.30
CA LYS A 520 26.58 4.39 26.32
C LYS A 520 27.01 5.27 25.13
N ARG A 521 26.38 5.09 23.96
CA ARG A 521 26.67 5.91 22.77
C ARG A 521 26.25 7.39 22.94
N TRP A 522 25.21 7.67 23.72
CA TRP A 522 24.76 9.04 23.96
C TRP A 522 25.61 9.81 24.97
N SER A 523 26.22 9.15 25.97
CA SER A 523 27.19 9.84 26.86
C SER A 523 28.43 10.29 26.09
N ASP A 524 28.92 9.43 25.19
CA ASP A 524 30.15 9.67 24.43
C ASP A 524 29.92 10.77 23.37
N VAL A 525 28.71 10.84 22.80
CA VAL A 525 28.29 11.96 21.92
C VAL A 525 28.19 13.28 22.70
N TRP A 526 27.62 13.29 23.91
CA TRP A 526 27.59 14.52 24.73
C TRP A 526 29.00 14.97 25.15
N PHE A 527 29.91 14.03 25.41
CA PHE A 527 31.32 14.33 25.67
C PHE A 527 32.01 14.93 24.44
N LEU A 528 31.74 14.41 23.24
CA LEU A 528 32.22 15.00 21.98
C LEU A 528 31.63 16.37 21.69
N VAL A 529 30.33 16.58 21.95
CA VAL A 529 29.67 17.89 21.79
C VAL A 529 30.26 18.90 22.77
N LEU A 530 30.53 18.51 24.03
CA LEU A 530 31.23 19.36 24.98
C LEU A 530 32.66 19.71 24.54
N LEU A 531 33.40 18.76 23.95
CA LEU A 531 34.72 19.03 23.36
C LEU A 531 34.66 19.96 22.13
N VAL A 532 33.65 19.81 21.27
CA VAL A 532 33.45 20.69 20.11
C VAL A 532 33.01 22.09 20.54
N VAL A 533 32.14 22.20 21.55
CA VAL A 533 31.74 23.50 22.14
C VAL A 533 32.92 24.15 22.85
N ALA A 534 33.73 23.41 23.62
CA ALA A 534 34.96 23.91 24.23
C ALA A 534 36.01 24.34 23.18
N GLY A 535 36.14 23.56 22.10
CA GLY A 535 36.99 23.91 20.96
C GLY A 535 36.52 25.16 20.23
N LEU A 536 35.21 25.32 20.02
CA LEU A 536 34.61 26.52 19.43
C LEU A 536 34.70 27.73 20.34
N THR A 537 34.52 27.61 21.66
CA THR A 537 34.73 28.73 22.59
C THR A 537 36.21 29.12 22.66
N PHE A 538 37.13 28.16 22.63
CA PHE A 538 38.58 28.42 22.53
C PHE A 538 38.94 29.09 21.19
N TRP A 539 38.37 28.65 20.07
CA TRP A 539 38.58 29.25 18.75
C TRP A 539 37.99 30.66 18.66
N VAL A 540 36.81 30.90 19.24
CA VAL A 540 36.22 32.25 19.37
C VAL A 540 37.04 33.13 20.31
N TYR A 541 37.67 32.59 21.35
CA TYR A 541 38.60 33.33 22.22
C TYR A 541 39.89 33.71 21.48
N LEU A 542 40.40 32.82 20.61
CA LEU A 542 41.52 33.09 19.72
C LEU A 542 41.18 34.14 18.65
N VAL A 543 40.04 34.01 17.98
CA VAL A 543 39.61 34.94 16.92
C VAL A 543 39.24 36.33 17.50
N LYS A 544 38.62 36.39 18.69
CA LYS A 544 38.42 37.67 19.40
C LYS A 544 39.68 38.20 20.11
N GLY A 545 40.70 37.37 20.29
CA GLY A 545 42.00 37.78 20.83
C GLY A 545 42.93 38.42 19.80
N ILE A 546 42.60 38.33 18.50
CA ILE A 546 43.47 38.78 17.40
C ILE A 546 43.02 40.13 16.79
N GLU A 547 41.75 40.52 16.91
CA GLU A 547 41.25 41.83 16.45
C GLU A 547 40.42 42.54 17.53
N GLY A 548 41.10 43.12 18.53
CA GLY A 548 40.44 43.74 19.69
C GLY A 548 41.23 44.74 20.54
N ALA A 549 42.53 44.96 20.28
CA ALA A 549 43.32 46.07 20.81
C ALA A 549 44.52 46.32 19.86
N ALA A 550 44.53 47.33 19.02
CA ALA A 550 44.57 48.77 19.30
C ALA A 550 45.91 49.25 19.90
N VAL A 551 46.69 49.88 19.01
CA VAL A 551 47.63 50.98 19.28
C VAL A 551 48.90 50.65 20.08
N THR A 552 49.99 50.42 19.33
CA THR A 552 51.33 50.85 19.73
C THR A 552 51.41 52.37 19.76
N LEU A 553 51.95 52.93 20.84
CA LEU A 553 52.34 54.33 20.96
C LEU A 553 53.87 54.35 21.10
N ASP A 554 54.58 54.92 20.13
CA ASP A 554 56.00 55.27 20.28
C ASP A 554 56.22 56.71 19.76
N ILE A 555 55.87 57.63 20.66
CA ILE A 555 56.35 59.03 20.81
C ILE A 555 56.31 59.97 19.57
N ASP A 556 55.19 60.71 19.48
CA ASP A 556 54.96 62.06 18.90
C ASP A 556 55.14 62.40 17.38
N ALA A 557 53.97 62.69 16.75
CA ALA A 557 53.66 63.72 15.72
C ALA A 557 53.97 63.56 14.18
N ASN A 558 52.88 63.42 13.40
CA ASN A 558 52.56 64.02 12.07
C ASN A 558 53.23 63.63 10.69
N VAL A 559 52.35 63.21 9.74
CA VAL A 559 52.22 63.66 8.30
C VAL A 559 52.89 62.92 7.08
N VAL A 560 52.02 62.31 6.24
CA VAL A 560 51.95 62.21 4.73
C VAL A 560 52.81 61.26 3.84
N LEU A 561 52.06 60.35 3.16
CA LEU A 561 52.09 59.77 1.78
C LEU A 561 53.37 59.66 0.91
N GLY A 562 53.54 58.51 0.23
CA GLY A 562 54.40 58.35 -0.98
C GLY A 562 54.38 56.94 -1.62
N GLN A 563 54.38 56.86 -2.96
CA GLN A 563 54.30 55.64 -3.82
C GLN A 563 55.66 54.89 -3.94
N ASP A 564 55.67 53.61 -4.39
CA ASP A 564 56.15 53.26 -5.76
C ASP A 564 56.22 51.74 -6.11
N ASN A 565 56.31 51.46 -7.43
CA ASN A 565 56.39 50.18 -8.15
C ASN A 565 57.87 49.92 -8.61
N PRO A 566 58.34 48.77 -9.21
CA PRO A 566 58.01 48.45 -10.63
C PRO A 566 58.26 47.00 -11.21
N THR A 567 57.58 46.66 -12.34
CA THR A 567 58.01 45.94 -13.59
C THR A 567 58.90 44.65 -13.58
N LEU A 568 58.67 43.61 -14.43
CA LEU A 568 58.75 43.60 -15.91
C LEU A 568 58.10 42.35 -16.59
N GLU A 569 57.37 42.57 -17.69
CA GLU A 569 57.42 41.91 -19.04
C GLU A 569 57.39 40.37 -19.27
N LYS A 570 56.87 39.84 -20.40
CA LYS A 570 55.84 40.23 -21.41
C LYS A 570 55.64 39.05 -22.40
N CYS A 571 54.40 38.70 -22.75
CA CYS A 571 54.00 38.41 -24.14
C CYS A 571 52.46 38.32 -24.27
N HIS A 572 51.96 38.39 -25.49
CA HIS A 572 50.71 39.11 -25.80
C HIS A 572 49.72 38.28 -26.66
N LEU A 573 48.43 38.68 -26.62
CA LEU A 573 47.38 38.49 -27.66
C LEU A 573 46.81 37.04 -27.77
N ILE A 574 45.50 36.76 -27.91
CA ILE A 574 44.38 37.52 -28.51
C ILE A 574 43.01 36.84 -28.16
N HIS A 575 41.97 37.64 -27.86
CA HIS A 575 40.50 37.42 -28.00
C HIS A 575 39.80 36.12 -27.48
N ARG A 576 38.59 36.14 -26.90
CA ARG A 576 37.51 37.15 -26.63
C ARG A 576 36.77 36.67 -25.35
N SER A 577 36.52 37.48 -24.31
CA SER A 577 35.40 38.44 -24.12
C SER A 577 33.99 37.81 -24.20
N VAL A 578 33.03 38.09 -23.31
CA VAL A 578 33.01 38.97 -22.12
C VAL A 578 31.81 38.61 -21.22
N ASP A 579 31.84 39.12 -19.99
CA ASP A 579 30.79 39.20 -18.96
C ASP A 579 29.37 39.58 -19.47
N GLY A 580 28.26 39.35 -18.77
CA GLY A 580 28.06 38.81 -17.42
C GLY A 580 26.69 39.26 -16.83
N VAL A 581 26.61 39.32 -15.49
CA VAL A 581 25.52 39.95 -14.68
C VAL A 581 24.20 39.15 -14.50
N ALA A 582 24.26 38.17 -13.60
CA ALA A 582 23.41 38.01 -12.39
C ALA A 582 21.88 38.29 -12.42
N ARG A 583 21.07 37.25 -12.11
CA ARG A 583 20.41 37.03 -10.77
C ARG A 583 19.39 35.88 -10.80
N LEU A 584 19.22 35.24 -9.63
CA LEU A 584 18.10 34.39 -9.18
C LEU A 584 17.85 33.06 -9.93
N LEU A 585 18.11 31.92 -9.26
CA LEU A 585 17.11 30.91 -8.89
C LEU A 585 17.69 29.85 -7.91
N TRP A 586 16.80 29.07 -7.29
CA TRP A 586 17.05 28.28 -6.06
C TRP A 586 17.76 26.92 -6.31
N PRO A 587 18.69 26.48 -5.44
CA PRO A 587 19.41 25.21 -5.64
C PRO A 587 18.61 23.97 -5.19
N ARG A 588 18.87 22.84 -5.88
CA ARG A 588 18.32 21.51 -5.61
C ARG A 588 18.80 20.99 -4.24
N ARG A 589 17.93 20.30 -3.49
CA ARG A 589 18.32 19.55 -2.29
C ARG A 589 18.84 18.15 -2.65
N SER A 590 20.13 18.04 -2.91
CA SER A 590 20.92 16.85 -2.53
C SER A 590 21.46 17.08 -1.12
N LEU A 591 21.46 16.06 -0.26
CA LEU A 591 22.14 16.11 1.04
C LEU A 591 23.59 15.64 0.87
N ASP A 592 24.54 16.37 1.46
CA ASP A 592 25.94 15.96 1.47
C ASP A 592 26.17 14.63 2.20
N LEU A 593 27.19 13.90 1.77
CA LEU A 593 27.59 12.57 2.27
C LEU A 593 27.71 12.49 3.80
N GLU A 594 28.00 13.60 4.48
CA GLU A 594 28.13 13.65 5.94
C GLU A 594 26.81 13.37 6.69
N HIS A 595 25.67 13.61 6.04
CA HIS A 595 24.32 13.39 6.54
C HIS A 595 23.74 11.99 6.20
N CYS A 596 24.52 11.12 5.55
CA CYS A 596 24.09 9.74 5.29
C CYS A 596 24.15 8.90 6.58
N VAL A 597 23.03 8.23 6.91
CA VAL A 597 22.89 7.42 8.13
C VAL A 597 23.75 6.14 8.09
N TYR A 598 24.16 5.72 6.88
CA TYR A 598 25.02 4.55 6.66
C TYR A 598 26.43 4.98 6.23
N LYS A 599 27.36 4.96 7.18
CA LYS A 599 28.81 5.16 6.92
C LYS A 599 29.51 3.81 6.74
N THR A 600 30.60 3.77 5.97
CA THR A 600 31.40 2.55 5.67
C THR A 600 32.08 1.87 6.87
N GLY A 601 31.99 2.47 8.07
CA GLY A 601 32.32 1.86 9.35
C GLY A 601 31.16 1.10 10.04
N ASN A 602 29.90 1.40 9.69
CA ASN A 602 28.72 0.71 10.23
C ASN A 602 28.33 -0.53 9.40
N ALA A 603 28.83 -0.63 8.16
CA ALA A 603 28.61 -1.77 7.26
C ALA A 603 29.66 -2.87 7.46
N ARG A 604 29.59 -3.55 8.62
CA ARG A 604 30.24 -4.86 8.87
C ARG A 604 29.33 -5.74 9.72
N THR A 605 28.37 -6.42 9.08
CA THR A 605 27.88 -7.69 9.62
C THR A 605 29.05 -8.67 9.64
N ALA A 606 29.27 -9.32 10.78
CA ALA A 606 30.35 -10.28 10.95
C ALA A 606 30.23 -11.46 9.96
N CYS A 607 31.38 -12.05 9.60
CA CYS A 607 31.41 -13.23 8.74
C CYS A 607 30.59 -14.38 9.37
N SER A 608 29.97 -15.21 8.54
CA SER A 608 29.23 -16.41 8.97
C SER A 608 30.08 -17.37 9.81
N ASP A 609 31.41 -17.28 9.72
CA ASP A 609 32.34 -18.15 10.42
C ASP A 609 32.36 -17.92 11.94
N ASP A 610 32.20 -16.68 12.41
CA ASP A 610 32.16 -16.40 13.86
C ASP A 610 30.83 -16.87 14.46
N TYR A 611 29.73 -16.74 13.73
CA TYR A 611 28.43 -17.32 14.13
C TYR A 611 28.51 -18.85 14.14
N THR A 612 29.12 -19.46 13.12
CA THR A 612 29.25 -20.92 13.00
C THR A 612 30.20 -21.50 14.06
N LYS A 613 31.30 -20.81 14.40
CA LYS A 613 32.16 -21.16 15.56
C LYS A 613 31.39 -21.05 16.87
N THR A 614 30.68 -19.94 17.09
CA THR A 614 29.86 -19.74 18.30
C THR A 614 28.77 -20.81 18.43
N LEU A 615 28.19 -21.27 17.32
CA LEU A 615 27.19 -22.33 17.30
C LEU A 615 27.81 -23.69 17.67
N HIS A 616 28.92 -24.10 17.04
CA HIS A 616 29.64 -25.33 17.39
C HIS A 616 30.16 -25.31 18.84
N GLU A 617 30.60 -24.16 19.33
CA GLU A 617 31.07 -24.00 20.70
C GLU A 617 29.92 -24.03 21.73
N ARG A 618 28.71 -23.60 21.33
CA ARG A 618 27.47 -23.81 22.12
C ARG A 618 27.01 -25.27 22.10
N ILE A 619 27.09 -25.94 20.96
CA ILE A 619 26.77 -27.37 20.83
C ILE A 619 27.69 -28.19 21.73
N ARG A 620 29.01 -27.98 21.67
CA ARG A 620 29.97 -28.64 22.59
C ARG A 620 29.72 -28.36 24.06
N LYS A 621 29.29 -27.13 24.42
CA LYS A 621 28.91 -26.80 25.81
C LYS A 621 27.62 -27.50 26.24
N LEU A 622 26.68 -27.71 25.34
CA LEU A 622 25.47 -28.52 25.55
C LEU A 622 25.80 -30.01 25.68
N GLU A 623 26.67 -30.55 24.84
CA GLU A 623 27.15 -31.93 24.93
C GLU A 623 27.88 -32.19 26.26
N GLN A 624 28.76 -31.28 26.69
CA GLN A 624 29.39 -31.33 28.02
C GLN A 624 28.39 -31.18 29.17
N ALA A 625 27.34 -30.35 29.02
CA ALA A 625 26.28 -30.22 30.01
C ALA A 625 25.45 -31.50 30.14
N CYS A 626 25.08 -32.13 29.02
CA CYS A 626 24.37 -33.42 29.00
C CYS A 626 25.23 -34.54 29.60
N ALA A 627 26.50 -34.64 29.20
CA ALA A 627 27.42 -35.65 29.74
C ALA A 627 27.67 -35.48 31.26
N SER A 628 27.80 -34.24 31.75
CA SER A 628 27.96 -33.96 33.19
C SER A 628 26.69 -34.21 34.02
N HIS A 629 25.52 -34.35 33.36
CA HIS A 629 24.25 -34.73 33.99
C HIS A 629 23.83 -36.18 33.67
N GLY A 630 24.73 -37.00 33.12
CA GLY A 630 24.51 -38.43 32.89
C GLY A 630 23.57 -38.77 31.72
N ILE A 631 23.35 -37.85 30.78
CA ILE A 631 22.48 -38.04 29.62
C ILE A 631 23.34 -38.54 28.44
N ASP A 632 23.19 -39.82 28.05
CA ASP A 632 23.87 -40.39 26.89
C ASP A 632 23.16 -39.98 25.58
N ILE A 633 23.81 -39.05 24.88
CA ILE A 633 23.29 -38.38 23.68
C ILE A 633 23.07 -39.38 22.52
N ASN A 634 23.78 -40.51 22.50
CA ASN A 634 23.70 -41.50 21.42
C ASN A 634 22.43 -42.36 21.45
N THR A 635 21.62 -42.29 22.52
CA THR A 635 20.41 -43.14 22.65
C THR A 635 19.16 -42.56 22.01
N LEU A 636 19.20 -41.30 21.54
CA LEU A 636 18.03 -40.57 21.02
C LEU A 636 17.65 -40.87 19.57
N GLU A 637 18.48 -41.59 18.80
CA GLU A 637 18.19 -41.92 17.39
C GLU A 637 17.29 -43.17 17.20
N ALA A 638 16.98 -43.92 18.26
CA ALA A 638 16.49 -45.30 18.16
C ALA A 638 14.95 -45.49 18.21
N THR A 639 14.13 -44.48 18.50
CA THR A 639 12.67 -44.67 18.75
C THR A 639 11.79 -43.91 17.77
N GLY A 640 11.51 -44.51 16.60
CA GLY A 640 10.60 -43.97 15.59
C GLY A 640 10.00 -45.04 14.68
N GLN A 641 9.12 -45.90 15.22
CA GLN A 641 8.40 -46.93 14.44
C GLN A 641 6.98 -47.19 14.95
N TYR A 642 6.17 -47.81 14.08
CA TYR A 642 4.77 -48.23 14.23
C TYR A 642 3.68 -47.14 14.18
N ASP A 643 2.48 -47.38 13.64
CA ASP A 643 2.10 -48.16 12.44
C ASP A 643 0.67 -47.76 12.01
N ARG A 644 0.17 -48.22 10.85
CA ARG A 644 -1.20 -47.88 10.36
C ARG A 644 -2.16 -49.07 10.32
N THR A 645 -3.45 -48.70 10.19
CA THR A 645 -4.62 -49.44 9.63
C THR A 645 -5.68 -49.91 10.66
N PRO A 646 -6.94 -50.23 10.26
CA PRO A 646 -8.02 -49.24 10.30
C PRO A 646 -9.36 -49.80 10.84
N LEU A 647 -10.45 -49.01 10.84
CA LEU A 647 -11.83 -49.54 10.75
C LEU A 647 -12.86 -48.47 10.32
N GLU A 648 -13.95 -48.94 9.72
CA GLU A 648 -14.81 -48.17 8.80
C GLU A 648 -16.05 -47.51 9.43
N ARG A 649 -16.71 -46.67 8.61
CA ARG A 649 -18.02 -46.06 8.90
C ARG A 649 -19.15 -47.09 8.80
N ARG A 650 -20.27 -46.80 9.47
CA ARG A 650 -21.60 -47.23 9.01
C ARG A 650 -22.43 -46.03 8.59
N THR A 651 -23.04 -46.15 7.42
CA THR A 651 -24.22 -45.39 6.98
C THR A 651 -25.31 -46.37 6.57
N SER A 652 -26.54 -46.16 7.03
CA SER A 652 -27.77 -46.77 6.48
C SER A 652 -28.45 -45.72 5.61
N SER A 653 -29.02 -46.02 4.44
CA SER A 653 -30.29 -46.75 4.21
C SER A 653 -30.65 -46.58 2.70
N VAL A 654 -31.51 -47.33 1.98
CA VAL A 654 -32.42 -48.47 2.26
C VAL A 654 -32.89 -49.07 0.91
N HIS A 655 -33.19 -50.40 0.84
CA HIS A 655 -34.03 -51.19 -0.12
C HIS A 655 -33.98 -50.90 -1.66
N ASN A 656 -34.13 -51.83 -2.62
CA ASN A 656 -34.33 -53.29 -2.77
C ASN A 656 -34.16 -53.62 -4.29
N SER A 657 -34.09 -54.85 -4.84
CA SER A 657 -34.09 -56.24 -4.32
C SER A 657 -33.51 -57.23 -5.37
N SER A 658 -33.35 -58.49 -4.96
CA SER A 658 -32.94 -59.74 -5.65
C SER A 658 -33.79 -60.14 -6.90
N PRO A 659 -33.38 -61.13 -7.75
CA PRO A 659 -32.52 -62.29 -7.41
C PRO A 659 -31.45 -62.82 -8.41
N LEU A 660 -30.51 -63.60 -7.84
CA LEU A 660 -29.87 -64.89 -8.27
C LEU A 660 -29.57 -65.12 -9.78
N GLU A 661 -28.45 -65.73 -10.22
CA GLU A 661 -27.53 -66.69 -9.59
C GLU A 661 -26.15 -66.70 -10.32
N ALA A 662 -25.12 -67.39 -9.80
CA ALA A 662 -23.74 -67.46 -10.37
C ALA A 662 -23.46 -68.85 -11.02
N PRO A 663 -22.21 -69.26 -11.43
CA PRO A 663 -20.92 -68.55 -11.63
C PRO A 663 -20.19 -68.89 -12.98
N GLY A 664 -19.08 -68.23 -13.33
CA GLY A 664 -18.14 -68.80 -14.34
C GLY A 664 -17.11 -67.90 -15.04
N ILE A 665 -15.89 -67.82 -14.48
CA ILE A 665 -14.56 -67.76 -15.15
C ILE A 665 -14.24 -66.63 -16.18
N MET A 666 -13.34 -65.74 -15.76
CA MET A 666 -12.23 -65.08 -16.48
C MET A 666 -12.37 -64.80 -18.00
N ASP A 667 -12.48 -63.51 -18.38
CA ASP A 667 -11.31 -62.69 -18.74
C ASP A 667 -11.68 -61.18 -18.83
N GLN A 668 -10.66 -60.30 -18.83
CA GLN A 668 -10.66 -58.87 -19.23
C GLN A 668 -11.31 -57.77 -18.36
N GLN A 669 -10.60 -56.63 -18.33
CA GLN A 669 -11.00 -55.24 -18.02
C GLN A 669 -11.57 -54.89 -16.62
N PRO A 670 -10.84 -54.10 -15.80
CA PRO A 670 -11.47 -53.25 -14.80
C PRO A 670 -12.10 -52.01 -15.47
N VAL A 671 -13.40 -52.08 -15.73
CA VAL A 671 -14.21 -50.91 -16.13
C VAL A 671 -14.22 -49.87 -14.99
N GLN A 672 -14.12 -48.61 -15.39
CA GLN A 672 -14.13 -47.44 -14.50
C GLN A 672 -15.45 -47.33 -13.71
N LEU A 673 -15.36 -47.05 -12.42
CA LEU A 673 -16.41 -46.39 -11.62
C LEU A 673 -15.73 -45.40 -10.65
N PRO A 674 -16.40 -44.31 -10.26
CA PRO A 674 -16.10 -43.06 -10.96
C PRO A 674 -15.26 -42.08 -10.14
N SER A 675 -14.40 -41.33 -10.84
CA SER A 675 -13.77 -40.13 -10.32
C SER A 675 -14.84 -39.05 -10.05
N PRO A 676 -14.84 -38.36 -8.90
CA PRO A 676 -15.67 -37.17 -8.68
C PRO A 676 -15.08 -35.95 -9.41
N CYS A 677 -14.82 -36.09 -10.71
CA CYS A 677 -14.33 -35.05 -11.62
C CYS A 677 -14.93 -35.23 -13.03
N SER A 678 -16.24 -34.99 -13.17
CA SER A 678 -16.86 -34.73 -14.47
C SER A 678 -18.22 -34.05 -14.31
N GLY A 679 -18.44 -32.90 -14.96
CA GLY A 679 -19.76 -32.65 -15.54
C GLY A 679 -20.57 -31.40 -15.15
N VAL A 680 -19.97 -30.32 -14.63
CA VAL A 680 -20.50 -28.97 -14.93
C VAL A 680 -19.34 -28.10 -15.39
N GLY A 681 -19.36 -27.73 -16.67
CA GLY A 681 -18.32 -26.94 -17.29
C GLY A 681 -18.39 -25.49 -16.81
N ILE A 682 -17.39 -25.07 -16.04
CA ILE A 682 -17.00 -23.68 -15.89
C ILE A 682 -15.50 -23.66 -16.19
N GLY A 683 -15.08 -22.86 -17.16
CA GLY A 683 -13.66 -22.69 -17.46
C GLY A 683 -12.94 -22.23 -16.19
N VAL A 684 -11.80 -22.85 -15.86
CA VAL A 684 -11.00 -22.45 -14.70
C VAL A 684 -10.44 -21.07 -15.01
N GLY A 685 -11.14 -20.05 -14.53
CA GLY A 685 -10.77 -18.66 -14.73
C GLY A 685 -9.48 -18.35 -14.00
N VAL A 686 -8.57 -17.69 -14.72
CA VAL A 686 -7.63 -16.73 -14.13
C VAL A 686 -8.40 -15.87 -13.13
N ASP A 687 -7.80 -15.55 -11.96
CA ASP A 687 -8.41 -14.71 -10.92
C ASP A 687 -9.05 -13.43 -11.49
N HIS A 688 -10.36 -13.48 -11.76
CA HIS A 688 -11.15 -12.33 -12.23
C HIS A 688 -11.42 -11.31 -11.11
N SER A 689 -10.91 -11.54 -9.90
CA SER A 689 -10.92 -10.58 -8.78
C SER A 689 -9.78 -9.54 -8.83
N CYS A 690 -8.97 -9.55 -9.89
CA CYS A 690 -7.97 -8.53 -10.17
C CYS A 690 -8.16 -8.09 -11.62
N GLU A 691 -8.81 -6.94 -11.84
CA GLU A 691 -9.02 -6.37 -13.17
C GLU A 691 -7.69 -6.31 -13.93
N ALA A 692 -7.57 -7.14 -14.96
CA ALA A 692 -6.42 -7.12 -15.84
C ALA A 692 -6.44 -5.80 -16.62
N ARG A 693 -5.33 -5.06 -16.58
CA ARG A 693 -5.23 -3.80 -17.35
C ARG A 693 -5.42 -4.09 -18.84
N SER A 694 -5.91 -3.10 -19.58
CA SER A 694 -6.01 -3.15 -21.05
C SER A 694 -4.66 -3.33 -21.76
N VAL A 695 -3.55 -3.27 -21.01
CA VAL A 695 -2.16 -3.31 -21.50
C VAL A 695 -1.33 -4.30 -20.67
N THR A 696 -0.46 -5.06 -21.33
CA THR A 696 0.49 -6.00 -20.71
C THR A 696 1.66 -5.30 -20.04
N ALA A 697 2.47 -6.08 -19.31
CA ALA A 697 3.76 -5.64 -18.80
C ALA A 697 4.82 -5.34 -19.87
N MET A 698 4.50 -5.51 -21.16
CA MET A 698 5.32 -5.07 -22.30
C MET A 698 4.66 -3.95 -23.13
N GLY A 699 3.63 -3.29 -22.62
CA GLY A 699 3.00 -2.16 -23.31
C GLY A 699 2.08 -2.55 -24.48
N THR A 700 1.87 -3.85 -24.73
CA THR A 700 0.98 -4.38 -25.80
C THR A 700 -0.45 -4.57 -25.29
N ILE A 701 -1.43 -4.63 -26.19
CA ILE A 701 -2.85 -4.60 -25.80
C ILE A 701 -3.35 -5.96 -25.34
N PHE A 702 -4.19 -5.97 -24.30
CA PHE A 702 -4.73 -7.16 -23.64
C PHE A 702 -6.27 -7.16 -23.53
N ALA A 703 -6.93 -6.01 -23.67
CA ALA A 703 -8.39 -5.91 -23.75
C ALA A 703 -8.83 -4.81 -24.73
N GLU A 704 -9.82 -5.10 -25.58
CA GLU A 704 -10.34 -4.18 -26.60
C GLU A 704 -11.46 -3.27 -26.08
N GLU A 705 -12.20 -3.71 -25.06
CA GLU A 705 -13.50 -3.14 -24.61
C GLU A 705 -13.43 -1.65 -24.23
N ASN A 706 -12.23 -1.12 -23.98
CA ASN A 706 -12.01 0.29 -23.61
C ASN A 706 -11.44 1.17 -24.74
N LEU A 707 -11.18 0.68 -25.96
CA LEU A 707 -10.60 1.53 -27.01
C LEU A 707 -11.59 2.55 -27.58
N ASP A 708 -12.82 2.13 -27.88
CA ASP A 708 -13.85 3.02 -28.45
C ASP A 708 -14.48 3.94 -27.37
N GLU A 709 -14.49 3.57 -26.07
CA GLU A 709 -14.98 4.44 -24.97
C GLU A 709 -13.93 5.45 -24.44
N SER A 710 -12.64 5.33 -24.81
CA SER A 710 -11.54 6.10 -24.20
C SER A 710 -10.78 7.04 -25.14
N LEU A 711 -11.39 7.42 -26.27
CA LEU A 711 -10.96 8.58 -27.07
C LEU A 711 -11.34 9.92 -26.42
N ASP A 712 -12.38 9.92 -25.56
CA ASP A 712 -12.87 11.10 -24.81
C ASP A 712 -12.60 11.05 -23.29
N ASN A 713 -12.30 9.87 -22.71
CA ASN A 713 -11.89 9.73 -21.31
C ASN A 713 -10.40 9.41 -21.19
N VAL A 714 -9.62 10.42 -20.77
CA VAL A 714 -8.26 10.22 -20.28
C VAL A 714 -8.36 9.89 -18.79
N ASP A 715 -8.24 8.61 -18.45
CA ASP A 715 -8.20 8.17 -17.05
C ASP A 715 -6.87 8.60 -16.40
N ASP A 716 -6.94 9.60 -15.52
CA ASP A 716 -5.85 10.09 -14.66
C ASP A 716 -5.51 9.10 -13.53
N ASP A 717 -5.19 7.86 -13.90
CA ASP A 717 -4.63 6.87 -12.99
C ASP A 717 -3.14 7.18 -12.76
N PHE A 718 -2.67 7.11 -11.50
CA PHE A 718 -1.29 7.47 -11.08
C PHE A 718 -0.17 6.76 -11.86
N TYR A 719 -0.50 5.66 -12.54
CA TYR A 719 0.41 4.80 -13.30
C TYR A 719 0.34 4.98 -14.83
N GLY A 720 -0.65 5.72 -15.36
CA GLY A 720 -0.83 6.05 -16.79
C GLY A 720 -1.05 4.85 -17.75
N SER A 721 -1.27 5.15 -19.03
CA SER A 721 -1.20 4.17 -20.13
C SER A 721 0.21 4.05 -20.70
N SER A 722 0.56 2.88 -21.24
CA SER A 722 1.85 2.66 -21.92
C SER A 722 2.03 3.63 -23.09
N SER A 723 3.27 4.09 -23.30
CA SER A 723 3.69 4.95 -24.41
C SER A 723 3.15 4.49 -25.78
N ALA A 724 3.20 3.18 -26.05
CA ALA A 724 2.73 2.61 -27.32
C ALA A 724 1.20 2.74 -27.49
N VAL A 725 0.44 2.59 -26.40
CA VAL A 725 -1.03 2.72 -26.41
C VAL A 725 -1.46 4.19 -26.41
N SER A 726 -0.73 5.08 -25.75
CA SER A 726 -0.94 6.52 -25.82
C SER A 726 -0.72 7.04 -27.25
N PHE A 727 0.38 6.62 -27.90
CA PHE A 727 0.66 6.93 -29.31
C PHE A 727 -0.41 6.39 -30.27
N LEU A 728 -0.89 5.17 -30.03
CA LEU A 728 -2.00 4.57 -30.78
C LEU A 728 -3.31 5.37 -30.62
N LYS A 729 -3.62 5.86 -29.42
CA LYS A 729 -4.81 6.68 -29.16
C LYS A 729 -4.75 8.03 -29.90
N GLU A 730 -3.62 8.73 -29.86
CA GLU A 730 -3.48 10.02 -30.55
C GLU A 730 -3.60 9.86 -32.07
N THR A 731 -2.97 8.82 -32.63
CA THR A 731 -3.01 8.55 -34.08
C THR A 731 -4.40 8.10 -34.55
N LEU A 732 -5.14 7.32 -33.75
CA LEU A 732 -6.55 7.03 -33.99
C LEU A 732 -7.43 8.29 -33.93
N LYS A 733 -7.18 9.20 -32.98
CA LYS A 733 -7.92 10.46 -32.85
C LYS A 733 -7.72 11.35 -34.08
N GLU A 734 -6.48 11.47 -34.59
CA GLU A 734 -6.21 12.16 -35.85
C GLU A 734 -6.88 11.44 -37.04
N ALA A 735 -6.81 10.11 -37.12
CA ALA A 735 -7.46 9.31 -38.18
C ALA A 735 -8.97 9.59 -38.29
N TYR A 736 -9.70 9.46 -37.17
CA TYR A 736 -11.14 9.69 -37.13
C TYR A 736 -11.50 11.16 -37.43
N SER A 737 -10.62 12.12 -37.10
CA SER A 737 -10.85 13.53 -37.44
C SER A 737 -10.67 13.85 -38.94
N ALA A 738 -9.91 13.03 -39.68
CA ALA A 738 -9.67 13.21 -41.11
C ALA A 738 -10.74 12.55 -42.00
N MET A 739 -11.60 11.68 -41.44
CA MET A 739 -12.69 11.02 -42.15
C MET A 739 -14.02 11.76 -41.95
N ASN A 740 -14.64 12.22 -43.03
CA ASN A 740 -16.03 12.68 -42.98
C ASN A 740 -17.00 11.50 -42.71
N PRO A 741 -18.12 11.72 -42.00
CA PRO A 741 -18.90 10.63 -41.42
C PRO A 741 -19.72 9.85 -42.45
N LEU A 742 -19.61 8.51 -42.39
CA LEU A 742 -20.41 7.52 -43.13
C LEU A 742 -20.58 6.25 -42.25
N PRO A 743 -21.57 5.38 -42.51
CA PRO A 743 -22.76 5.39 -41.69
C PRO A 743 -22.90 4.19 -40.75
N SER A 744 -23.80 4.34 -39.78
CA SER A 744 -24.50 3.29 -39.00
C SER A 744 -23.96 1.85 -39.05
N ARG A 745 -23.43 1.40 -37.90
CA ARG A 745 -23.41 0.00 -37.40
C ARG A 745 -23.85 -1.08 -38.41
N VAL A 746 -22.88 -1.77 -38.98
CA VAL A 746 -23.07 -3.15 -39.45
C VAL A 746 -22.85 -4.07 -38.24
N GLU A 747 -23.89 -4.82 -37.85
CA GLU A 747 -23.71 -5.91 -36.88
C GLU A 747 -22.86 -7.03 -37.50
N PRO A 748 -21.82 -7.53 -36.81
CA PRO A 748 -21.15 -8.77 -37.20
C PRO A 748 -22.09 -9.95 -36.96
N SER A 749 -22.83 -10.34 -38.00
CA SER A 749 -23.62 -11.57 -37.98
C SER A 749 -22.74 -12.80 -37.75
N VAL A 750 -23.19 -13.66 -36.84
CA VAL A 750 -22.48 -14.83 -36.29
C VAL A 750 -21.86 -15.75 -37.35
N LEU A 751 -20.59 -16.12 -37.17
CA LEU A 751 -20.01 -17.31 -37.82
C LEU A 751 -18.91 -18.02 -37.01
N PHE A 752 -19.21 -18.36 -35.74
CA PHE A 752 -18.40 -19.33 -34.99
C PHE A 752 -18.55 -20.74 -35.58
N LYS A 753 -17.77 -21.06 -36.61
CA LYS A 753 -17.48 -22.46 -36.95
C LYS A 753 -16.50 -23.01 -35.92
N ASN A 754 -17.01 -23.80 -34.98
CA ASN A 754 -16.21 -24.72 -34.18
C ASN A 754 -15.30 -25.51 -35.13
N HIS A 755 -14.00 -25.22 -35.11
CA HIS A 755 -13.02 -26.13 -35.69
C HIS A 755 -12.96 -27.36 -34.79
N GLN A 756 -13.70 -28.40 -35.17
CA GLN A 756 -13.41 -29.76 -34.74
C GLN A 756 -11.96 -30.06 -35.13
N GLN A 757 -11.04 -30.03 -34.16
CA GLN A 757 -9.78 -30.74 -34.37
C GLN A 757 -10.10 -32.23 -34.39
N THR A 758 -9.91 -32.81 -35.58
CA THR A 758 -9.98 -34.24 -35.84
C THR A 758 -9.08 -34.98 -34.88
N ALA A 759 -9.64 -35.95 -34.16
CA ALA A 759 -8.88 -36.81 -33.28
C ALA A 759 -7.91 -37.69 -34.09
N LEU A 760 -6.61 -37.50 -33.88
CA LEU A 760 -5.56 -38.39 -34.37
C LEU A 760 -4.63 -38.77 -33.22
N VAL A 761 -4.76 -40.03 -32.80
CA VAL A 761 -3.84 -40.87 -32.01
C VAL A 761 -3.33 -40.28 -30.67
N PRO A 762 -3.70 -40.86 -29.52
CA PRO A 762 -3.15 -40.48 -28.23
C PRO A 762 -1.78 -41.15 -28.02
N ASP A 763 -0.70 -40.46 -28.40
CA ASP A 763 0.59 -40.77 -27.78
C ASP A 763 0.60 -40.21 -26.34
N ARG A 764 1.22 -40.93 -25.40
CA ARG A 764 1.09 -40.67 -23.97
C ARG A 764 1.90 -39.44 -23.57
N SER A 765 1.27 -38.27 -23.58
CA SER A 765 1.82 -37.04 -22.99
C SER A 765 2.36 -37.33 -21.57
N PRO A 766 3.66 -37.12 -21.31
CA PRO A 766 4.23 -37.19 -19.95
C PRO A 766 3.64 -36.18 -18.96
N PHE A 767 2.81 -35.26 -19.44
CA PHE A 767 2.48 -33.97 -18.79
C PHE A 767 1.07 -33.91 -18.19
N ALA A 768 0.43 -35.07 -17.96
CA ALA A 768 -0.97 -35.15 -17.55
C ALA A 768 -1.31 -34.36 -16.27
N ASP A 769 -0.35 -34.12 -15.36
CA ASP A 769 -0.64 -33.33 -14.16
C ASP A 769 0.57 -32.62 -13.52
N PHE A 770 0.93 -31.44 -14.06
CA PHE A 770 1.94 -30.55 -13.45
C PHE A 770 1.65 -30.26 -11.97
N ASN A 771 0.39 -30.26 -11.54
CA ASN A 771 0.00 -29.95 -10.16
C ASN A 771 0.30 -31.06 -9.14
N LYS A 772 0.62 -32.30 -9.57
CA LYS A 772 0.84 -33.43 -8.65
C LYS A 772 2.20 -33.42 -7.93
N PHE A 773 3.20 -32.69 -8.42
CA PHE A 773 4.58 -32.78 -7.90
C PHE A 773 5.14 -31.42 -7.49
N LEU A 774 5.88 -31.36 -6.37
CA LEU A 774 6.57 -30.14 -5.89
C LEU A 774 7.67 -29.68 -6.87
N LEU A 775 8.47 -30.64 -7.37
CA LEU A 775 9.37 -30.47 -8.51
C LEU A 775 8.88 -31.37 -9.66
N PRO A 776 9.04 -31.00 -10.94
CA PRO A 776 8.74 -31.89 -12.05
C PRO A 776 9.62 -33.15 -12.02
N PRO A 777 9.26 -34.22 -12.75
CA PRO A 777 10.13 -35.40 -12.89
C PRO A 777 11.54 -34.98 -13.34
N ARG A 778 12.58 -35.48 -12.66
CA ARG A 778 13.97 -35.02 -12.85
C ARG A 778 14.40 -34.87 -14.31
N PRO A 779 14.22 -35.85 -15.23
CA PRO A 779 14.64 -35.69 -16.63
C PRO A 779 13.99 -34.50 -17.35
N PHE A 780 12.75 -34.14 -16.99
CA PHE A 780 12.06 -32.99 -17.55
C PHE A 780 12.49 -31.68 -16.87
N ALA A 781 12.74 -31.69 -15.56
CA ALA A 781 13.32 -30.55 -14.86
C ALA A 781 14.72 -30.23 -15.41
N ASP A 782 15.57 -31.24 -15.61
CA ASP A 782 16.91 -31.13 -16.20
C ASP A 782 16.84 -30.53 -17.62
N HIS A 783 15.91 -31.02 -18.45
CA HIS A 783 15.64 -30.46 -19.78
C HIS A 783 15.24 -28.97 -19.72
N LEU A 784 14.31 -28.59 -18.85
CA LEU A 784 13.91 -27.18 -18.70
C LEU A 784 15.09 -26.28 -18.24
N ILE A 785 15.95 -26.77 -17.35
CA ILE A 785 17.15 -26.03 -16.92
C ILE A 785 18.15 -25.87 -18.08
N GLN A 786 18.37 -26.93 -18.87
CA GLN A 786 19.23 -26.87 -20.06
C GLN A 786 18.69 -25.86 -21.10
N VAL A 787 17.37 -25.86 -21.34
CA VAL A 787 16.68 -24.89 -22.21
C VAL A 787 16.84 -23.46 -21.67
N TYR A 788 16.68 -23.25 -20.36
CA TYR A 788 16.90 -21.94 -19.73
C TYR A 788 18.33 -21.43 -19.96
N PHE A 789 19.35 -22.26 -19.71
CA PHE A 789 20.75 -21.85 -19.88
C PHE A 789 21.10 -21.53 -21.35
N ARG A 790 20.59 -22.33 -22.30
CA ARG A 790 20.81 -22.11 -23.74
C ARG A 790 20.10 -20.86 -24.29
N ARG A 791 18.89 -20.55 -23.81
CA ARG A 791 18.03 -19.51 -24.42
C ARG A 791 18.00 -18.17 -23.68
N ILE A 792 18.20 -18.16 -22.37
CA ILE A 792 17.89 -16.99 -21.52
C ILE A 792 19.10 -16.53 -20.68
N HIS A 793 19.86 -17.46 -20.09
CA HIS A 793 20.91 -17.11 -19.13
C HIS A 793 21.95 -16.13 -19.70
N TYR A 794 22.47 -16.39 -20.90
CA TYR A 794 23.48 -15.52 -21.54
C TYR A 794 22.90 -14.19 -22.08
N LEU A 795 21.59 -13.97 -21.99
CA LEU A 795 20.97 -12.63 -22.18
C LEU A 795 20.85 -11.87 -20.85
N TYR A 796 20.73 -12.58 -19.73
CA TYR A 796 20.57 -12.00 -18.39
C TYR A 796 21.42 -12.76 -17.36
N PRO A 797 22.77 -12.69 -17.43
CA PRO A 797 23.69 -13.54 -16.66
C PRO A 797 23.86 -13.01 -15.22
N VAL A 798 22.75 -12.88 -14.48
CA VAL A 798 22.72 -12.22 -13.17
C VAL A 798 23.26 -13.08 -12.02
N PHE A 799 23.45 -14.39 -12.24
CA PHE A 799 23.99 -15.34 -11.25
C PHE A 799 25.06 -16.25 -11.87
N HIS A 800 25.82 -16.98 -11.05
CA HIS A 800 26.87 -17.90 -11.53
C HIS A 800 26.29 -19.29 -11.84
N ARG A 801 26.40 -19.73 -13.11
CA ARG A 801 25.83 -21.00 -13.57
C ARG A 801 26.34 -22.23 -12.80
N PRO A 802 27.66 -22.49 -12.65
CA PRO A 802 28.16 -23.64 -11.90
C PRO A 802 27.70 -23.69 -10.43
N ALA A 803 27.54 -22.53 -9.78
CA ALA A 803 27.04 -22.45 -8.42
C ALA A 803 25.55 -22.84 -8.32
N PHE A 804 24.75 -22.42 -9.31
CA PHE A 804 23.36 -22.83 -9.41
C PHE A 804 23.22 -24.33 -9.73
N GLU A 805 23.98 -24.85 -10.70
CA GLU A 805 23.93 -26.26 -11.10
C GLU A 805 24.35 -27.18 -9.94
N HIS A 806 25.36 -26.80 -9.17
CA HIS A 806 25.75 -27.50 -7.93
C HIS A 806 24.59 -27.55 -6.93
N ALA A 807 23.93 -26.42 -6.66
CA ALA A 807 22.80 -26.35 -5.74
C ALA A 807 21.57 -27.13 -6.25
N TYR A 808 21.30 -27.08 -7.56
CA TYR A 808 20.23 -27.84 -8.20
C TYR A 808 20.45 -29.35 -8.06
N GLU A 809 21.68 -29.84 -8.24
CA GLU A 809 22.02 -31.26 -8.01
C GLU A 809 21.78 -31.73 -6.57
N THR A 810 21.91 -30.84 -5.56
CA THR A 810 21.61 -31.22 -4.17
C THR A 810 20.13 -31.52 -3.92
N LEU A 811 19.20 -30.97 -4.71
CA LEU A 811 17.76 -31.26 -4.60
C LEU A 811 17.42 -32.73 -4.86
N TRP A 812 18.28 -33.44 -5.58
CA TRP A 812 18.08 -34.82 -6.01
C TRP A 812 18.89 -35.83 -5.18
N ARG A 813 19.59 -35.39 -4.12
CA ARG A 813 20.39 -36.24 -3.24
C ARG A 813 19.64 -36.52 -1.92
N PRO A 814 19.79 -37.72 -1.31
CA PRO A 814 19.25 -38.00 0.02
C PRO A 814 19.83 -37.04 1.06
N SER A 815 19.01 -36.56 2.00
CA SER A 815 19.38 -35.51 2.96
C SER A 815 20.61 -35.87 3.82
N THR A 816 20.84 -37.16 4.10
CA THR A 816 21.98 -37.66 4.88
C THR A 816 23.34 -37.48 4.20
N ALA A 817 23.39 -37.16 2.89
CA ALA A 817 24.62 -36.93 2.13
C ALA A 817 24.90 -35.44 1.86
N VAL A 818 24.12 -34.53 2.46
CA VAL A 818 24.16 -33.08 2.17
C VAL A 818 25.04 -32.32 3.18
N ASP A 819 25.10 -32.78 4.43
CA ASP A 819 25.82 -32.07 5.50
C ASP A 819 27.36 -32.15 5.32
N ASP A 820 27.90 -33.25 4.79
CA ASP A 820 29.31 -33.36 4.41
C ASP A 820 29.69 -32.44 3.24
N ALA A 821 28.76 -32.20 2.30
CA ALA A 821 29.02 -31.40 1.10
C ALA A 821 29.02 -29.88 1.37
N ALA A 822 28.33 -29.43 2.42
CA ALA A 822 28.26 -28.02 2.79
C ALA A 822 29.60 -27.46 3.29
N ALA A 823 30.45 -28.32 3.88
CA ALA A 823 31.75 -27.93 4.42
C ALA A 823 32.84 -27.69 3.36
N SER A 824 32.63 -28.09 2.11
CA SER A 824 33.62 -28.01 1.03
C SER A 824 33.13 -27.29 -0.24
N ASN A 825 32.13 -26.40 -0.14
CA ASN A 825 31.54 -25.72 -1.30
C ASN A 825 32.50 -24.65 -1.89
N PRO A 826 32.98 -24.79 -3.14
CA PRO A 826 33.92 -23.86 -3.76
C PRO A 826 33.28 -22.53 -4.22
N PHE A 827 31.96 -22.37 -4.12
CA PHE A 827 31.21 -21.21 -4.63
C PHE A 827 30.56 -20.35 -3.54
N HIS A 828 31.07 -20.40 -2.31
CA HIS A 828 30.53 -19.63 -1.19
C HIS A 828 30.48 -18.12 -1.49
N GLY A 829 29.36 -17.47 -1.15
CA GLY A 829 29.18 -16.01 -1.30
C GLY A 829 28.63 -15.55 -2.66
N VAL A 830 28.60 -16.43 -3.67
CA VAL A 830 28.32 -16.07 -5.08
C VAL A 830 26.80 -15.91 -5.40
N GLY A 831 25.93 -15.94 -4.39
CA GLY A 831 24.49 -15.64 -4.50
C GLY A 831 23.62 -16.89 -4.60
N LEU A 832 22.74 -16.91 -5.59
CA LEU A 832 21.73 -17.95 -5.81
C LEU A 832 22.36 -19.36 -5.83
N GLY A 833 21.93 -20.21 -4.90
CA GLY A 833 22.38 -21.59 -4.72
C GLY A 833 23.52 -21.78 -3.71
N CYS A 834 24.38 -20.77 -3.47
CA CYS A 834 25.60 -20.94 -2.67
C CYS A 834 25.87 -19.83 -1.62
N SER A 835 24.96 -18.87 -1.45
CA SER A 835 24.99 -17.91 -0.33
C SER A 835 24.06 -18.33 0.83
N PRO A 836 24.41 -18.03 2.08
CA PRO A 836 23.52 -18.17 3.22
C PRO A 836 22.17 -17.48 2.98
N GLY A 837 21.07 -18.19 3.21
CA GLY A 837 19.71 -17.68 2.95
C GLY A 837 19.25 -17.74 1.48
N ALA A 838 20.09 -18.23 0.56
CA ALA A 838 19.76 -18.45 -0.86
C ALA A 838 20.18 -19.85 -1.39
N ASP A 839 20.46 -20.81 -0.50
CA ASP A 839 20.77 -22.21 -0.86
C ASP A 839 19.55 -22.98 -1.38
N SER A 840 19.77 -24.20 -1.88
CA SER A 840 18.75 -25.08 -2.46
C SER A 840 17.56 -25.41 -1.56
N ARG A 841 17.67 -25.25 -0.24
CA ARG A 841 16.60 -25.48 0.74
C ARG A 841 15.75 -24.23 1.00
N THR A 842 16.07 -23.10 0.36
CA THR A 842 15.42 -21.82 0.63
C THR A 842 14.30 -21.47 -0.37
N ILE A 843 13.31 -20.73 0.12
CA ILE A 843 12.26 -20.11 -0.71
C ILE A 843 12.83 -19.23 -1.84
N VAL A 844 14.04 -18.68 -1.66
CA VAL A 844 14.74 -17.85 -2.67
C VAL A 844 15.10 -18.73 -3.87
N PHE A 845 15.77 -19.87 -3.62
CA PHE A 845 16.12 -20.82 -4.67
C PHE A 845 14.89 -21.44 -5.33
N HIS A 846 13.87 -21.83 -4.54
CA HIS A 846 12.63 -22.38 -5.11
C HIS A 846 11.82 -21.36 -5.94
N ALA A 847 11.79 -20.09 -5.55
CA ALA A 847 11.20 -19.02 -6.36
C ALA A 847 11.94 -18.85 -7.69
N ALA A 848 13.27 -18.73 -7.65
CA ALA A 848 14.11 -18.62 -8.84
C ALA A 848 13.95 -19.83 -9.77
N LEU A 849 13.99 -21.05 -9.22
CA LEU A 849 13.85 -22.30 -9.95
C LEU A 849 12.50 -22.40 -10.68
N ASN A 850 11.39 -22.05 -10.01
CA ASN A 850 10.08 -22.00 -10.66
C ASN A 850 10.01 -20.90 -11.73
N SER A 851 10.61 -19.72 -11.50
CA SER A 851 10.71 -18.68 -12.53
C SER A 851 11.53 -19.16 -13.74
N MET A 852 12.62 -19.91 -13.54
CA MET A 852 13.42 -20.48 -14.63
C MET A 852 12.64 -21.53 -15.43
N PHE A 853 11.89 -22.43 -14.75
CA PHE A 853 10.98 -23.37 -15.42
C PHE A 853 9.91 -22.65 -16.25
N ALA A 854 9.29 -21.59 -15.70
CA ALA A 854 8.30 -20.78 -16.43
C ALA A 854 8.89 -20.15 -17.69
N LEU A 855 10.11 -19.62 -17.63
CA LEU A 855 10.80 -19.07 -18.81
C LEU A 855 11.11 -20.17 -19.84
N ALA A 856 11.64 -21.32 -19.39
CA ALA A 856 12.04 -22.43 -20.25
C ALA A 856 10.87 -23.07 -21.01
N CYS A 857 9.68 -23.19 -20.41
CA CYS A 857 8.49 -23.77 -21.05
C CYS A 857 8.14 -23.11 -22.40
N ASN A 858 8.46 -21.83 -22.60
CA ASN A 858 8.23 -21.15 -23.88
C ASN A 858 9.06 -21.76 -25.03
N TYR A 859 10.27 -22.25 -24.74
CA TYR A 859 11.27 -22.73 -25.70
C TYR A 859 11.46 -24.24 -25.75
N ALA A 860 10.92 -24.99 -24.77
CA ALA A 860 10.95 -26.44 -24.79
C ALA A 860 10.10 -27.01 -25.95
N ASP A 861 10.39 -28.25 -26.36
CA ASP A 861 9.57 -29.02 -27.31
C ASP A 861 8.31 -29.55 -26.60
N LEU A 862 7.31 -28.69 -26.50
CA LEU A 862 6.02 -28.93 -25.86
C LEU A 862 4.90 -28.43 -26.80
N THR A 863 3.71 -29.03 -26.72
CA THR A 863 2.56 -28.51 -27.46
C THR A 863 2.17 -27.12 -26.94
N PRO A 864 1.55 -26.24 -27.76
CA PRO A 864 1.14 -24.89 -27.32
C PRO A 864 0.29 -24.88 -26.03
N SER A 865 -0.55 -25.90 -25.83
CA SER A 865 -1.35 -26.06 -24.60
C SER A 865 -0.50 -26.41 -23.38
N GLU A 866 0.47 -27.32 -23.53
CA GLU A 866 1.41 -27.69 -22.47
C GLU A 866 2.35 -26.53 -22.11
N LYS A 867 2.78 -25.73 -23.10
CA LYS A 867 3.54 -24.49 -22.87
C LYS A 867 2.76 -23.53 -21.98
N ALA A 868 1.53 -23.19 -22.36
CA ALA A 868 0.68 -22.27 -21.60
C ALA A 868 0.43 -22.77 -20.15
N LYS A 869 0.04 -24.04 -20.00
CA LYS A 869 -0.22 -24.67 -18.70
C LYS A 869 1.03 -24.76 -17.82
N GLY A 870 2.19 -25.08 -18.41
CA GLY A 870 3.47 -25.13 -17.70
C GLY A 870 3.90 -23.74 -17.20
N VAL A 871 3.83 -22.72 -18.06
CA VAL A 871 4.11 -21.31 -17.69
C VAL A 871 3.22 -20.87 -16.53
N GLU A 872 1.92 -21.11 -16.62
CA GLU A 872 0.95 -20.74 -15.57
C GLU A 872 1.27 -21.41 -14.21
N VAL A 873 1.45 -22.73 -14.19
CA VAL A 873 1.71 -23.48 -12.95
C VAL A 873 3.01 -23.04 -12.27
N PHE A 874 4.08 -22.83 -13.03
CA PHE A 874 5.36 -22.39 -12.48
C PHE A 874 5.33 -20.92 -12.03
N ILE A 875 4.58 -20.04 -12.72
CA ILE A 875 4.29 -18.67 -12.25
C ILE A 875 3.57 -18.70 -10.91
N LEU A 876 2.51 -19.50 -10.77
CA LEU A 876 1.73 -19.58 -9.53
C LEU A 876 2.59 -20.07 -8.36
N ARG A 877 3.47 -21.05 -8.58
CA ARG A 877 4.42 -21.54 -7.58
C ARG A 877 5.45 -20.48 -7.19
N SER A 878 6.08 -19.82 -8.17
CA SER A 878 7.02 -18.72 -7.91
C SER A 878 6.36 -17.60 -7.09
N ARG A 879 5.10 -17.27 -7.40
CA ARG A 879 4.30 -16.28 -6.66
C ARG A 879 4.00 -16.63 -5.21
N GLN A 880 3.86 -17.91 -4.86
CA GLN A 880 3.67 -18.32 -3.45
C GLN A 880 4.89 -17.95 -2.58
N PHE A 881 6.09 -17.92 -3.18
CA PHE A 881 7.32 -17.54 -2.50
C PHE A 881 7.63 -16.02 -2.57
N LEU A 882 6.93 -15.25 -3.41
CA LEU A 882 7.08 -13.78 -3.53
C LEU A 882 6.29 -13.01 -2.45
N SER A 883 6.51 -13.39 -1.19
CA SER A 883 5.94 -12.76 0.01
C SER A 883 6.96 -11.85 0.71
N VAL A 884 6.56 -11.14 1.78
CA VAL A 884 7.45 -10.26 2.56
C VAL A 884 8.69 -11.01 3.04
N ASP A 885 8.55 -12.27 3.45
CA ASP A 885 9.60 -13.22 3.87
C ASP A 885 10.76 -13.37 2.87
N LEU A 886 10.52 -13.14 1.56
CA LEU A 886 11.57 -13.14 0.54
C LEU A 886 12.43 -11.87 0.62
N LEU A 887 11.79 -10.72 0.88
CA LEU A 887 12.42 -9.41 0.94
C LEU A 887 13.22 -9.23 2.24
N GLU A 888 12.78 -9.85 3.35
CA GLU A 888 13.48 -9.86 4.64
C GLU A 888 14.88 -10.49 4.58
N LYS A 889 15.10 -11.46 3.67
CA LYS A 889 16.37 -12.18 3.57
C LYS A 889 17.53 -11.37 3.01
N ASN A 890 17.26 -10.18 2.47
CA ASN A 890 18.20 -9.12 2.06
C ASN A 890 19.62 -9.62 1.72
N ASN A 891 19.74 -10.38 0.62
CA ASN A 891 21.01 -10.94 0.15
C ASN A 891 21.06 -10.97 -1.39
N LEU A 892 22.23 -11.29 -1.94
CA LEU A 892 22.48 -11.30 -3.39
C LEU A 892 21.51 -12.21 -4.16
N GLY A 893 21.18 -13.38 -3.60
CA GLY A 893 20.22 -14.32 -4.19
C GLY A 893 18.79 -13.78 -4.24
N VAL A 894 18.37 -12.94 -3.30
CA VAL A 894 17.05 -12.26 -3.34
C VAL A 894 16.97 -11.32 -4.53
N VAL A 895 18.01 -10.52 -4.78
CA VAL A 895 18.07 -9.62 -5.94
C VAL A 895 18.00 -10.43 -7.24
N GLN A 896 18.85 -11.45 -7.37
CA GLN A 896 18.88 -12.34 -8.55
C GLN A 896 17.51 -13.00 -8.79
N THR A 897 16.85 -13.46 -7.73
CA THR A 897 15.51 -14.06 -7.79
C THR A 897 14.45 -13.05 -8.24
N LEU A 898 14.45 -11.82 -7.70
CA LEU A 898 13.50 -10.78 -8.11
C LEU A 898 13.68 -10.36 -9.58
N LEU A 899 14.91 -10.33 -10.09
CA LEU A 899 15.17 -10.07 -11.51
C LEU A 899 14.63 -11.20 -12.41
N LEU A 900 14.80 -12.47 -12.01
CA LEU A 900 14.20 -13.62 -12.70
C LEU A 900 12.67 -13.59 -12.67
N CYS A 901 12.08 -13.21 -11.54
CA CYS A 901 10.62 -13.02 -11.43
C CYS A 901 10.13 -11.83 -12.28
N GLY A 902 10.89 -10.73 -12.34
CA GLY A 902 10.61 -9.58 -13.21
C GLY A 902 10.63 -9.96 -14.69
N LEU A 903 11.61 -10.75 -15.13
CA LEU A 903 11.68 -11.31 -16.49
C LEU A 903 10.43 -12.13 -16.84
N VAL A 904 9.95 -12.97 -15.93
CA VAL A 904 8.71 -13.73 -16.11
C VAL A 904 7.48 -12.81 -16.18
N MET A 905 7.42 -11.79 -15.32
CA MET A 905 6.28 -10.87 -15.23
C MET A 905 6.10 -10.00 -16.48
N GLN A 906 7.14 -9.77 -17.30
CA GLN A 906 7.02 -9.08 -18.59
C GLN A 906 5.98 -9.77 -19.51
N GLY A 907 5.90 -11.10 -19.50
CA GLY A 907 4.92 -11.85 -20.29
C GLY A 907 3.47 -11.82 -19.76
N THR A 908 3.15 -11.01 -18.75
CA THR A 908 1.87 -11.06 -18.02
C THR A 908 1.03 -9.76 -18.15
N PRO A 909 -0.29 -9.79 -17.90
CA PRO A 909 -1.16 -8.60 -17.95
C PRO A 909 -1.05 -7.70 -16.70
N PHE A 910 0.08 -7.72 -16.00
CA PHE A 910 0.26 -7.02 -14.72
C PHE A 910 1.47 -6.07 -14.73
N PRO A 911 1.43 -4.97 -15.51
CA PRO A 911 2.56 -4.04 -15.68
C PRO A 911 3.13 -3.52 -14.35
N ASP A 912 2.26 -3.12 -13.42
CA ASP A 912 2.70 -2.55 -12.15
C ASP A 912 3.34 -3.59 -11.23
N ARG A 913 3.01 -4.89 -11.36
CA ARG A 913 3.70 -5.96 -10.62
C ARG A 913 5.12 -6.16 -11.14
N CYS A 914 5.29 -6.15 -12.46
CA CYS A 914 6.60 -6.24 -13.11
C CYS A 914 7.50 -5.06 -12.71
N TRP A 915 7.01 -3.83 -12.84
CA TRP A 915 7.75 -2.61 -12.49
C TRP A 915 8.11 -2.56 -11.00
N ASN A 916 7.16 -2.86 -10.10
CA ASN A 916 7.43 -2.87 -8.66
C ASN A 916 8.42 -3.96 -8.23
N ALA A 917 8.42 -5.14 -8.86
CA ALA A 917 9.36 -6.22 -8.58
C ALA A 917 10.80 -5.85 -8.97
N ILE A 918 10.98 -5.24 -10.15
CA ILE A 918 12.29 -4.75 -10.61
C ILE A 918 12.75 -3.57 -9.74
N GLY A 919 11.88 -2.61 -9.44
CA GLY A 919 12.19 -1.51 -8.51
C GLY A 919 12.53 -1.99 -7.09
N ALA A 920 11.96 -3.10 -6.63
CA ALA A 920 12.36 -3.75 -5.38
C ALA A 920 13.75 -4.40 -5.48
N ALA A 921 14.06 -5.08 -6.59
CA ALA A 921 15.41 -5.60 -6.86
C ALA A 921 16.46 -4.49 -6.85
N CYS A 922 16.20 -3.37 -7.54
CA CYS A 922 17.07 -2.19 -7.54
C CYS A 922 17.30 -1.63 -6.13
N ARG A 923 16.24 -1.46 -5.33
CA ARG A 923 16.36 -0.96 -3.94
C ARG A 923 17.13 -1.90 -3.02
N ILE A 924 16.95 -3.21 -3.16
CA ILE A 924 17.69 -4.21 -2.38
C ILE A 924 19.17 -4.25 -2.83
N ALA A 925 19.44 -4.19 -4.13
CA ALA A 925 20.82 -4.07 -4.66
C ALA A 925 21.51 -2.78 -4.16
N GLN A 926 20.79 -1.66 -4.11
CA GLN A 926 21.26 -0.41 -3.51
C GLN A 926 21.58 -0.58 -2.03
N GLY A 927 20.67 -1.17 -1.24
CA GLY A 927 20.89 -1.47 0.19
C GLY A 927 22.06 -2.43 0.47
N LEU A 928 22.36 -3.33 -0.46
CA LEU A 928 23.50 -4.25 -0.43
C LEU A 928 24.81 -3.65 -0.99
N GLY A 929 24.79 -2.37 -1.41
CA GLY A 929 25.96 -1.66 -1.94
C GLY A 929 26.46 -2.17 -3.29
N LEU A 930 25.64 -2.87 -4.09
CA LEU A 930 26.03 -3.42 -5.39
C LEU A 930 26.40 -2.34 -6.44
N HIS A 931 25.95 -1.12 -6.21
CA HIS A 931 26.20 0.08 -7.02
C HIS A 931 27.48 0.84 -6.63
N MET A 932 28.26 0.32 -5.67
CA MET A 932 29.52 0.94 -5.22
C MET A 932 30.69 -0.03 -5.45
N GLU A 933 31.83 0.46 -5.93
CA GLU A 933 33.02 -0.37 -6.00
C GLU A 933 33.61 -0.58 -4.60
N ALA A 934 33.38 -1.77 -4.04
CA ALA A 934 33.87 -2.16 -2.72
C ALA A 934 35.41 -2.26 -2.69
N SER A 935 36.06 -1.20 -2.17
CA SER A 935 37.50 -1.09 -1.99
C SER A 935 37.99 -1.79 -0.70
N ARG A 936 37.77 -3.11 -0.57
CA ARG A 936 38.31 -3.91 0.54
C ARG A 936 38.84 -5.30 0.14
N GLU A 937 40.11 -5.48 0.49
CA GLU A 937 40.90 -6.71 0.71
C GLU A 937 41.25 -7.63 -0.50
N PRO A 938 42.56 -7.82 -0.80
CA PRO A 938 43.04 -8.75 -1.81
C PRO A 938 43.19 -10.16 -1.23
N GLY A 939 42.35 -11.11 -1.65
CA GLY A 939 42.40 -12.49 -1.15
C GLY A 939 41.64 -13.49 -2.02
N ASN A 940 40.32 -13.50 -1.93
CA ASN A 940 39.42 -14.44 -2.66
C ASN A 940 38.36 -13.72 -3.52
N ALA A 941 38.54 -12.42 -3.79
CA ALA A 941 37.44 -11.50 -4.08
C ALA A 941 37.08 -11.29 -5.57
N THR A 942 37.57 -12.12 -6.51
CA THR A 942 37.37 -11.87 -7.95
C THR A 942 35.98 -12.30 -8.45
N LEU A 943 35.59 -13.56 -8.23
CA LEU A 943 34.32 -14.11 -8.74
C LEU A 943 33.09 -13.49 -8.05
N GLU A 944 33.13 -13.28 -6.73
CA GLU A 944 32.02 -12.63 -6.02
C GLU A 944 31.83 -11.18 -6.50
N LYS A 945 32.91 -10.41 -6.65
CA LYS A 945 32.86 -9.02 -7.15
C LYS A 945 32.30 -8.96 -8.58
N GLU A 946 32.68 -9.91 -9.43
CA GLU A 946 32.15 -10.05 -10.77
C GLU A 946 30.64 -10.34 -10.77
N ILE A 947 30.15 -11.31 -9.98
CA ILE A 947 28.74 -11.67 -9.97
C ILE A 947 27.87 -10.59 -9.32
N ARG A 948 28.39 -9.85 -8.32
CA ARG A 948 27.74 -8.66 -7.76
C ARG A 948 27.58 -7.56 -8.82
N ARG A 949 28.61 -7.32 -9.64
CA ARG A 949 28.54 -6.41 -10.81
C ARG A 949 27.52 -6.89 -11.85
N ARG A 950 27.57 -8.17 -12.28
CA ARG A 950 26.60 -8.74 -13.22
C ARG A 950 25.15 -8.62 -12.70
N THR A 951 24.94 -8.78 -11.40
CA THR A 951 23.63 -8.59 -10.74
C THR A 951 23.18 -7.12 -10.78
N TRP A 952 24.07 -6.16 -10.51
CA TRP A 952 23.77 -4.73 -10.61
C TRP A 952 23.42 -4.31 -12.04
N HIS A 953 24.22 -4.74 -13.02
CA HIS A 953 23.93 -4.50 -14.44
C HIS A 953 22.58 -5.09 -14.85
N GLY A 954 22.22 -6.27 -14.32
CA GLY A 954 20.90 -6.87 -14.49
C GLY A 954 19.75 -6.02 -13.95
N CYS A 955 19.94 -5.36 -12.78
CA CYS A 955 18.97 -4.40 -12.25
C CYS A 955 18.77 -3.24 -13.23
N VAL A 956 19.86 -2.62 -13.66
CA VAL A 956 19.86 -1.43 -14.55
C VAL A 956 19.23 -1.74 -15.90
N ILE A 957 19.67 -2.81 -16.56
CA ILE A 957 19.14 -3.22 -17.88
C ILE A 957 17.64 -3.47 -17.80
N LEU A 958 17.13 -4.15 -16.78
CA LEU A 958 15.70 -4.44 -16.65
C LEU A 958 14.88 -3.22 -16.22
N ASP A 959 15.42 -2.37 -15.34
CA ASP A 959 14.79 -1.14 -14.88
C ASP A 959 14.63 -0.13 -16.03
N THR A 960 15.67 0.09 -16.83
CA THR A 960 15.59 0.93 -18.05
C THR A 960 14.61 0.36 -19.06
N LEU A 961 14.74 -0.90 -19.46
CA LEU A 961 13.90 -1.49 -20.51
C LEU A 961 12.41 -1.47 -20.16
N VAL A 962 12.05 -1.79 -18.90
CA VAL A 962 10.65 -1.77 -18.45
C VAL A 962 10.14 -0.34 -18.26
N SER A 963 10.98 0.57 -17.76
CA SER A 963 10.59 1.97 -17.57
C SER A 963 10.39 2.70 -18.91
N MET A 964 11.23 2.46 -19.93
CA MET A 964 11.00 2.95 -21.30
C MET A 964 9.67 2.48 -21.88
N THR A 965 9.37 1.18 -21.74
CA THR A 965 8.15 0.54 -22.29
C THR A 965 6.86 1.16 -21.73
N PHE A 966 6.90 1.67 -20.50
CA PHE A 966 5.78 2.34 -19.85
C PHE A 966 5.85 3.87 -19.87
N GLY A 967 6.93 4.47 -20.36
CA GLY A 967 7.13 5.92 -20.24
C GLY A 967 7.24 6.37 -18.77
N ARG A 968 8.11 5.71 -18.01
CA ARG A 968 8.35 5.95 -16.57
C ARG A 968 9.82 6.30 -16.32
N PRO A 969 10.15 7.04 -15.25
CA PRO A 969 11.53 7.21 -14.81
C PRO A 969 12.07 5.89 -14.23
N THR A 970 13.36 5.65 -14.43
CA THR A 970 14.11 4.55 -13.82
C THR A 970 14.38 4.77 -12.33
N ALA A 971 14.48 3.69 -11.56
CA ALA A 971 14.92 3.68 -10.17
C ALA A 971 16.46 3.71 -10.02
N ALA A 972 17.20 3.39 -11.09
CA ALA A 972 18.66 3.33 -11.11
C ALA A 972 19.38 4.63 -11.56
N ALA A 973 18.71 5.55 -12.28
CA ALA A 973 19.32 6.73 -12.93
C ALA A 973 20.25 7.58 -12.05
N CYS A 974 19.98 7.70 -10.75
CA CYS A 974 20.71 8.63 -9.88
C CYS A 974 22.12 8.15 -9.45
N PHE A 975 22.59 6.98 -9.90
CA PHE A 975 23.77 6.32 -9.33
C PHE A 975 24.91 6.03 -10.33
N PHE A 976 24.79 6.44 -11.61
CA PHE A 976 25.72 6.06 -12.68
C PHE A 976 26.76 7.12 -13.10
N ALA A 977 26.86 8.25 -12.39
CA ALA A 977 27.73 9.36 -12.80
C ALA A 977 29.24 9.03 -12.81
N ASP A 978 29.69 8.05 -12.01
CA ASP A 978 31.12 7.80 -11.74
C ASP A 978 31.59 6.33 -11.86
N ASP A 979 30.74 5.38 -12.30
CA ASP A 979 31.08 3.94 -12.30
C ASP A 979 31.75 3.49 -13.62
N PRO A 980 33.00 2.98 -13.61
CA PRO A 980 33.69 2.58 -14.83
C PRO A 980 33.07 1.35 -15.49
N LEU A 981 32.81 1.45 -16.80
CA LEU A 981 32.32 0.34 -17.64
C LEU A 981 33.13 -0.96 -17.41
N PRO A 982 32.46 -2.12 -17.34
CA PRO A 982 33.10 -3.36 -16.90
C PRO A 982 34.23 -3.80 -17.85
N GLN A 983 35.47 -3.71 -17.36
CA GLN A 983 36.57 -4.50 -17.91
C GLN A 983 36.39 -5.96 -17.47
N LEU A 984 36.29 -6.88 -18.42
CA LEU A 984 36.18 -8.32 -18.18
C LEU A 984 37.54 -8.89 -17.71
N GLN A 985 37.93 -8.58 -16.47
CA GLN A 985 39.14 -9.11 -15.84
C GLN A 985 38.80 -10.31 -14.94
N SER A 986 38.62 -11.48 -15.58
CA SER A 986 38.50 -12.77 -14.89
C SER A 986 39.55 -13.75 -15.42
N VAL A 987 40.36 -14.28 -14.49
CA VAL A 987 41.55 -15.11 -14.76
C VAL A 987 41.20 -16.60 -14.93
N THR A 988 39.91 -16.97 -14.83
CA THR A 988 39.47 -18.37 -14.76
C THR A 988 38.45 -18.82 -15.81
N GLU A 989 37.74 -17.89 -16.47
CA GLU A 989 36.83 -18.24 -17.57
C GLU A 989 37.59 -18.48 -18.89
N THR A 990 37.17 -19.50 -19.64
CA THR A 990 37.66 -19.75 -21.01
C THR A 990 37.30 -18.59 -21.94
N ASP A 991 38.08 -18.38 -23.01
CA ASP A 991 37.83 -17.30 -23.96
C ASP A 991 36.43 -17.36 -24.60
N PHE A 992 35.84 -18.55 -24.69
CA PHE A 992 34.47 -18.77 -25.14
C PHE A 992 33.41 -18.26 -24.16
N GLU A 993 33.56 -18.46 -22.85
CA GLU A 993 32.60 -17.90 -21.88
C GLU A 993 32.69 -16.38 -21.82
N LYS A 994 33.91 -15.82 -21.89
CA LYS A 994 34.13 -14.38 -22.02
C LYS A 994 33.42 -13.81 -23.25
N ALA A 995 33.46 -14.52 -24.39
CA ALA A 995 32.73 -14.15 -25.60
C ALA A 995 31.19 -14.17 -25.39
N ARG A 996 30.63 -15.23 -24.78
CA ARG A 996 29.19 -15.31 -24.44
C ARG A 996 28.73 -14.18 -23.53
N LEU A 997 29.60 -13.70 -22.63
CA LEU A 997 29.27 -12.67 -21.64
C LEU A 997 29.44 -11.23 -22.14
N GLN A 998 30.16 -11.00 -23.25
CA GLN A 998 30.34 -9.66 -23.84
C GLN A 998 29.00 -9.00 -24.19
N PHE A 999 27.97 -9.76 -24.58
CA PHE A 999 26.62 -9.25 -24.79
C PHE A 999 26.11 -8.42 -23.60
N SER A 1000 26.34 -8.86 -22.35
CA SER A 1000 25.86 -8.11 -21.18
C SER A 1000 26.54 -6.75 -21.00
N SER A 1001 27.81 -6.61 -21.40
CA SER A 1001 28.52 -5.32 -21.38
C SER A 1001 27.96 -4.38 -22.44
N GLN A 1002 27.71 -4.87 -23.66
CA GLN A 1002 27.12 -4.04 -24.72
C GLN A 1002 25.65 -3.70 -24.42
N SER A 1003 24.89 -4.63 -23.83
CA SER A 1003 23.52 -4.37 -23.36
C SER A 1003 23.48 -3.35 -22.24
N LEU A 1004 24.47 -3.30 -21.35
CA LEU A 1004 24.57 -2.26 -20.32
C LEU A 1004 24.86 -0.90 -20.95
N LYS A 1005 25.87 -0.80 -21.82
CA LYS A 1005 26.18 0.46 -22.54
C LYS A 1005 24.97 1.02 -23.26
N LEU A 1006 24.24 0.16 -23.98
CA LEU A 1006 23.00 0.54 -24.63
C LEU A 1006 21.98 1.02 -23.59
N SER A 1007 21.72 0.28 -22.52
CA SER A 1007 20.79 0.71 -21.47
C SER A 1007 21.15 2.05 -20.82
N LEU A 1008 22.44 2.40 -20.69
CA LEU A 1008 22.85 3.71 -20.17
C LEU A 1008 22.57 4.85 -21.18
N LEU A 1009 22.81 4.63 -22.48
CA LEU A 1009 22.41 5.58 -23.53
C LEU A 1009 20.88 5.75 -23.57
N LEU A 1010 20.13 4.64 -23.43
CA LEU A 1010 18.68 4.64 -23.38
C LEU A 1010 18.11 5.35 -22.13
N ASP A 1011 18.82 5.30 -20.99
CA ASP A 1011 18.46 6.04 -19.77
C ASP A 1011 18.72 7.55 -19.92
N ASP A 1012 19.80 7.96 -20.58
CA ASP A 1012 20.06 9.37 -20.92
C ASP A 1012 19.00 9.92 -21.90
N ILE A 1013 18.65 9.16 -22.95
CA ILE A 1013 17.52 9.48 -23.86
C ILE A 1013 16.25 9.71 -23.04
N LEU A 1014 15.89 8.76 -22.18
CA LEU A 1014 14.69 8.85 -21.34
C LEU A 1014 14.73 10.06 -20.41
N TRP A 1015 15.86 10.29 -19.74
CA TRP A 1015 16.05 11.45 -18.87
C TRP A 1015 15.91 12.78 -19.62
N ARG A 1016 16.58 12.93 -20.77
CA ARG A 1016 16.50 14.13 -21.62
C ARG A 1016 15.09 14.39 -22.15
N MET A 1017 14.32 13.34 -22.46
CA MET A 1017 12.92 13.46 -22.88
C MET A 1017 11.97 13.82 -21.72
N TYR A 1018 12.22 13.39 -20.47
CA TYR A 1018 11.38 13.72 -19.31
C TYR A 1018 11.67 15.08 -18.66
N GLN A 1019 12.89 15.62 -18.74
CA GLN A 1019 13.23 16.91 -18.13
C GLN A 1019 12.33 18.09 -18.62
N PRO A 1020 12.06 18.27 -19.93
CA PRO A 1020 11.17 19.33 -20.42
C PRO A 1020 9.74 19.25 -19.86
N TRP A 1021 9.22 18.04 -19.66
CA TRP A 1021 7.87 17.82 -19.13
C TRP A 1021 7.77 18.25 -17.66
N LYS A 1022 8.83 18.04 -16.88
CA LYS A 1022 8.92 18.41 -15.46
C LYS A 1022 8.84 19.92 -15.21
N ASN A 1023 9.28 20.73 -16.18
CA ASN A 1023 9.30 22.19 -16.08
C ASN A 1023 7.97 22.85 -16.52
N ARG A 1024 7.11 22.17 -17.29
CA ARG A 1024 5.80 22.72 -17.75
C ARG A 1024 4.84 23.09 -16.63
N HIS A 1025 4.99 22.50 -15.44
CA HIS A 1025 4.08 22.71 -14.31
C HIS A 1025 4.58 23.70 -13.24
N GLN A 1026 5.72 24.37 -13.43
CA GLN A 1026 6.25 25.31 -12.42
C GLN A 1026 5.99 26.79 -12.71
N ASP A 1027 5.87 27.22 -13.97
CA ASP A 1027 5.74 28.65 -14.31
C ASP A 1027 4.30 29.11 -14.60
N GLY A 1028 3.59 29.44 -13.52
CA GLY A 1028 2.39 30.29 -13.61
C GLY A 1028 2.68 31.79 -13.53
N ARG A 1029 3.85 32.20 -12.99
CA ARG A 1029 4.23 33.61 -12.78
C ARG A 1029 5.74 33.82 -12.68
N LEU A 1030 6.41 34.11 -13.81
CA LEU A 1030 7.37 35.22 -13.96
C LEU A 1030 7.71 35.43 -15.44
N ARG A 1031 8.36 36.55 -15.77
CA ARG A 1031 8.46 37.08 -17.14
C ARG A 1031 9.42 36.28 -18.04
N GLY A 1032 8.97 36.00 -19.25
CA GLY A 1032 9.79 36.27 -20.44
C GLY A 1032 10.83 35.24 -20.85
N PHE A 1033 10.52 33.94 -20.80
CA PHE A 1033 11.12 32.97 -21.71
C PHE A 1033 10.14 32.65 -22.85
N ARG A 1034 10.65 32.57 -24.09
CA ARG A 1034 9.82 32.22 -25.26
C ARG A 1034 9.41 30.76 -25.18
N ALA A 1035 8.15 30.47 -25.49
CA ALA A 1035 7.62 29.12 -25.64
C ALA A 1035 8.05 28.44 -26.97
N ASP A 1036 9.32 28.57 -27.35
CA ASP A 1036 9.87 28.11 -28.64
C ASP A 1036 10.89 26.95 -28.51
N GLU A 1037 11.40 26.67 -27.31
CA GLU A 1037 12.31 25.53 -27.06
C GLU A 1037 11.52 24.22 -26.93
N THR A 1038 10.94 23.83 -28.06
CA THR A 1038 10.84 22.42 -28.47
C THR A 1038 12.17 21.69 -28.19
N PRO A 1039 12.16 20.38 -27.86
CA PRO A 1039 13.41 19.62 -27.75
C PRO A 1039 14.22 19.85 -29.03
N SER A 1040 15.42 20.41 -28.89
CA SER A 1040 16.12 20.97 -30.03
C SER A 1040 16.41 19.88 -31.06
N LEU A 1041 16.44 20.26 -32.33
CA LEU A 1041 16.83 19.33 -33.40
C LEU A 1041 18.20 18.72 -33.10
N ASP A 1042 19.07 19.52 -32.49
CA ASP A 1042 20.41 19.16 -32.04
C ASP A 1042 20.40 18.01 -31.02
N ALA A 1043 19.43 17.95 -30.10
CA ALA A 1043 19.33 16.85 -29.14
C ALA A 1043 18.97 15.53 -29.83
N ILE A 1044 18.09 15.54 -30.84
CA ILE A 1044 17.76 14.33 -31.61
C ILE A 1044 18.97 13.88 -32.44
N VAL A 1045 19.68 14.83 -33.07
CA VAL A 1045 20.90 14.56 -33.85
C VAL A 1045 22.05 14.06 -32.98
N GLU A 1046 22.22 14.59 -31.76
CA GLU A 1046 23.21 14.11 -30.79
C GLU A 1046 22.92 12.67 -30.36
N LEU A 1047 21.64 12.34 -30.10
CA LEU A 1047 21.22 11.00 -29.70
C LEU A 1047 21.37 9.98 -30.83
N ASP A 1048 21.05 10.34 -32.08
CA ASP A 1048 21.26 9.47 -33.24
C ASP A 1048 22.76 9.22 -33.48
N ALA A 1049 23.60 10.27 -33.36
CA ALA A 1049 25.06 10.12 -33.43
C ALA A 1049 25.63 9.20 -32.34
N GLN A 1050 25.15 9.31 -31.10
CA GLN A 1050 25.55 8.40 -30.01
C GLN A 1050 25.12 6.95 -30.25
N LEU A 1051 23.92 6.73 -30.82
CA LEU A 1051 23.48 5.39 -31.22
C LEU A 1051 24.37 4.83 -32.35
N ASP A 1052 24.70 5.63 -33.36
CA ASP A 1052 25.58 5.24 -34.46
C ASP A 1052 27.04 4.98 -34.04
N ASP A 1053 27.56 5.72 -33.06
CA ASP A 1053 28.84 5.43 -32.40
C ASP A 1053 28.76 4.09 -31.64
N PHE A 1054 27.64 3.79 -30.96
CA PHE A 1054 27.40 2.49 -30.34
C PHE A 1054 27.34 1.36 -31.40
N GLU A 1055 26.60 1.52 -32.50
CA GLU A 1055 26.51 0.49 -33.57
C GLU A 1055 27.91 0.14 -34.12
N ARG A 1056 28.78 1.15 -34.29
CA ARG A 1056 30.18 0.99 -34.72
C ARG A 1056 31.10 0.38 -33.65
N ALA A 1057 30.79 0.56 -32.36
CA ALA A 1057 31.56 0.03 -31.24
C ALA A 1057 31.18 -1.41 -30.82
N VAL A 1058 30.15 -2.01 -31.43
CA VAL A 1058 29.78 -3.42 -31.18
C VAL A 1058 30.88 -4.36 -31.71
N PRO A 1059 31.37 -5.33 -30.91
CA PRO A 1059 32.37 -6.31 -31.34
C PRO A 1059 31.95 -7.05 -32.62
N HIS A 1060 32.90 -7.32 -33.51
CA HIS A 1060 32.63 -7.87 -34.85
C HIS A 1060 31.79 -9.17 -34.87
N PHE A 1061 31.86 -10.00 -33.82
CA PHE A 1061 31.07 -11.23 -33.70
C PHE A 1061 29.62 -11.02 -33.23
N LEU A 1062 29.31 -9.86 -32.63
CA LEU A 1062 27.97 -9.42 -32.24
C LEU A 1062 27.38 -8.35 -33.18
N SER A 1063 28.20 -7.75 -34.05
CA SER A 1063 27.77 -6.69 -34.97
C SER A 1063 26.86 -7.22 -36.09
N TRP A 1064 25.84 -6.45 -36.44
CA TRP A 1064 24.98 -6.65 -37.61
C TRP A 1064 25.53 -6.00 -38.88
N LEU A 1065 26.48 -5.07 -38.77
CA LEU A 1065 27.12 -4.39 -39.90
C LEU A 1065 28.15 -5.29 -40.61
N SER A 1066 28.68 -6.29 -39.91
CA SER A 1066 29.59 -7.30 -40.47
C SER A 1066 28.86 -8.56 -40.91
N SER A 1067 29.28 -9.11 -42.05
CA SER A 1067 29.03 -10.51 -42.42
C SER A 1067 29.75 -11.46 -41.45
N SER A 1068 29.13 -12.60 -41.15
CA SER A 1068 29.54 -13.47 -40.04
C SER A 1068 30.99 -13.95 -40.12
N PRO A 1069 31.73 -14.00 -38.99
CA PRO A 1069 33.08 -14.55 -38.97
C PRO A 1069 33.05 -16.08 -39.15
N SER A 1070 33.39 -16.53 -40.35
CA SER A 1070 33.52 -17.94 -40.71
C SER A 1070 34.68 -18.61 -39.96
N GLY A 1071 34.38 -19.52 -39.02
CA GLY A 1071 35.29 -20.64 -38.71
C GLY A 1071 35.83 -20.82 -37.27
N VAL A 1072 35.45 -20.00 -36.28
CA VAL A 1072 36.07 -20.06 -34.92
C VAL A 1072 35.10 -20.50 -33.80
N ILE A 1073 33.79 -20.60 -34.08
CA ILE A 1073 32.75 -20.75 -33.04
C ILE A 1073 32.01 -22.09 -33.22
N ALA A 1074 31.88 -22.85 -32.13
CA ALA A 1074 31.17 -24.13 -32.10
C ALA A 1074 29.68 -24.00 -32.47
N ALA A 1075 29.10 -25.05 -33.06
CA ALA A 1075 27.72 -25.01 -33.59
C ALA A 1075 26.66 -24.63 -32.55
N GLU A 1076 26.82 -25.06 -31.29
CA GLU A 1076 25.92 -24.72 -30.18
C GLU A 1076 25.99 -23.23 -29.79
N ASP A 1077 27.16 -22.61 -29.96
CA ASP A 1077 27.40 -21.20 -29.66
C ASP A 1077 26.92 -20.26 -30.76
N GLN A 1078 26.90 -20.73 -32.01
CA GLN A 1078 26.39 -19.95 -33.15
C GLN A 1078 24.93 -19.53 -32.94
N GLN A 1079 24.07 -20.39 -32.37
CA GLN A 1079 22.68 -20.00 -32.06
C GLN A 1079 22.61 -18.95 -30.93
N THR A 1080 23.38 -19.13 -29.86
CA THR A 1080 23.41 -18.20 -28.72
C THR A 1080 23.88 -16.80 -29.16
N ILE A 1081 24.95 -16.74 -29.95
CA ILE A 1081 25.50 -15.49 -30.47
C ILE A 1081 24.58 -14.86 -31.52
N ALA A 1082 23.88 -15.64 -32.34
CA ALA A 1082 22.85 -15.12 -33.24
C ALA A 1082 21.68 -14.48 -32.46
N ILE A 1083 21.18 -15.12 -31.40
CA ILE A 1083 20.17 -14.53 -30.52
C ILE A 1083 20.68 -13.21 -29.90
N GLN A 1084 21.91 -13.19 -29.39
CA GLN A 1084 22.53 -12.00 -28.81
C GLN A 1084 22.68 -10.85 -29.82
N LYS A 1085 23.16 -11.14 -31.03
CA LYS A 1085 23.26 -10.19 -32.16
C LYS A 1085 21.88 -9.62 -32.53
N ASN A 1086 20.88 -10.48 -32.69
CA ASN A 1086 19.51 -10.07 -33.05
C ASN A 1086 18.87 -9.18 -31.96
N VAL A 1087 19.10 -9.50 -30.68
CA VAL A 1087 18.60 -8.70 -29.54
C VAL A 1087 19.33 -7.36 -29.42
N LEU A 1088 20.64 -7.29 -29.66
CA LEU A 1088 21.38 -6.01 -29.69
C LEU A 1088 20.98 -5.14 -30.89
N TYR A 1089 20.61 -5.73 -32.04
CA TYR A 1089 20.17 -4.97 -33.20
C TYR A 1089 18.72 -4.47 -33.06
N ALA A 1090 17.81 -5.26 -32.51
CA ALA A 1090 16.39 -4.88 -32.41
C ALA A 1090 16.12 -3.69 -31.45
N ARG A 1091 16.89 -3.57 -30.36
CA ARG A 1091 16.65 -2.57 -29.30
C ARG A 1091 16.95 -1.11 -29.71
N PRO A 1092 18.10 -0.78 -30.34
CA PRO A 1092 18.34 0.56 -30.90
C PRO A 1092 17.32 0.93 -31.96
N VAL A 1093 16.95 -0.01 -32.84
CA VAL A 1093 15.99 0.22 -33.92
C VAL A 1093 14.59 0.56 -33.37
N LEU A 1094 14.10 -0.15 -32.34
CA LEU A 1094 12.86 0.23 -31.65
C LEU A 1094 12.96 1.63 -31.02
N THR A 1095 14.12 2.02 -30.51
CA THR A 1095 14.32 3.34 -29.89
C THR A 1095 14.28 4.47 -30.92
N LYS A 1096 14.97 4.30 -32.06
CA LYS A 1096 14.92 5.25 -33.19
C LYS A 1096 13.47 5.49 -33.67
N LEU A 1097 12.64 4.44 -33.72
CA LEU A 1097 11.20 4.55 -34.04
C LEU A 1097 10.38 5.39 -33.06
N LEU A 1098 10.69 5.35 -31.77
CA LEU A 1098 9.90 6.02 -30.73
C LEU A 1098 10.32 7.49 -30.51
N ALA A 1099 11.55 7.86 -30.87
CA ALA A 1099 12.06 9.22 -30.71
C ALA A 1099 11.49 10.20 -31.76
N ASP A 1100 11.47 9.80 -33.04
CA ASP A 1100 11.11 10.68 -34.17
C ASP A 1100 9.62 11.08 -34.22
N PHE A 1101 8.72 10.25 -33.70
CA PHE A 1101 7.28 10.52 -33.67
C PHE A 1101 6.85 11.41 -32.47
N ALA A 1102 7.73 11.66 -31.50
CA ALA A 1102 7.40 12.36 -30.25
C ALA A 1102 7.32 13.90 -30.37
N ARG A 1103 6.68 14.42 -31.42
CA ARG A 1103 6.61 15.87 -31.70
C ARG A 1103 5.19 16.42 -31.49
N PRO A 1104 4.97 17.32 -30.52
CA PRO A 1104 3.70 18.04 -30.42
C PRO A 1104 3.53 18.95 -31.64
N ARG A 1105 2.39 18.87 -32.33
CA ARG A 1105 1.98 19.92 -33.28
C ARG A 1105 1.63 21.19 -32.50
N GLN A 1106 1.97 22.35 -33.05
CA GLN A 1106 1.35 23.61 -32.65
C GLN A 1106 -0.15 23.54 -32.96
N GLU A 1107 -0.98 24.00 -32.01
CA GLU A 1107 -2.41 24.19 -32.24
C GLU A 1107 -2.65 25.17 -33.41
N PRO A 1108 -3.72 25.00 -34.21
CA PRO A 1108 -4.11 26.00 -35.18
C PRO A 1108 -4.63 27.25 -34.45
N ASP A 1109 -3.89 28.33 -34.58
CA ASP A 1109 -4.14 29.63 -33.94
C ASP A 1109 -5.53 30.20 -34.27
N VAL A 1110 -6.41 30.28 -33.28
CA VAL A 1110 -7.79 30.79 -33.44
C VAL A 1110 -7.81 32.31 -33.20
N GLY A 1111 -7.32 33.02 -34.22
CA GLY A 1111 -7.82 34.35 -34.61
C GLY A 1111 -7.34 35.57 -33.84
N GLU A 1112 -6.36 36.28 -34.41
CA GLU A 1112 -6.56 37.67 -34.86
C GLU A 1112 -5.55 38.07 -35.97
N PRO A 1113 -5.87 39.01 -36.87
CA PRO A 1113 -5.01 39.32 -38.02
C PRO A 1113 -4.14 40.57 -37.82
N THR A 1114 -2.84 40.50 -38.12
CA THR A 1114 -2.13 41.42 -39.06
C THR A 1114 -0.62 41.09 -39.19
N PRO A 1115 0.07 41.52 -40.27
CA PRO A 1115 1.25 40.80 -40.77
C PRO A 1115 2.61 41.45 -40.47
N ARG A 1116 3.66 40.63 -40.39
CA ARG A 1116 5.01 40.89 -40.95
C ARG A 1116 5.83 39.59 -41.05
N HIS A 1117 6.66 39.48 -42.08
CA HIS A 1117 7.42 38.28 -42.42
C HIS A 1117 8.48 37.89 -41.38
N PHE A 1118 8.71 36.58 -41.22
CA PHE A 1118 10.00 35.95 -41.58
C PHE A 1118 9.76 34.53 -42.13
N PRO A 1119 10.45 34.08 -43.20
CA PRO A 1119 10.20 32.79 -43.84
C PRO A 1119 11.11 31.68 -43.30
N ASP A 1120 10.72 31.00 -42.23
CA ASP A 1120 11.53 29.91 -41.62
C ASP A 1120 10.99 28.49 -41.92
N LYS A 1121 10.31 28.33 -43.06
CA LYS A 1121 9.84 27.03 -43.60
C LYS A 1121 10.88 26.34 -44.52
N GLY A 1122 12.11 26.83 -44.58
CA GLY A 1122 13.10 26.45 -45.61
C GLY A 1122 13.65 25.01 -45.51
N LEU A 1123 13.89 24.50 -44.29
CA LEU A 1123 14.57 23.20 -44.09
C LEU A 1123 13.79 22.22 -43.19
N ARG A 1124 12.99 22.72 -42.24
CA ARG A 1124 12.28 21.87 -41.26
C ARG A 1124 11.29 20.89 -41.88
N ALA A 1125 10.52 21.29 -42.90
CA ALA A 1125 9.52 20.40 -43.53
C ALA A 1125 10.15 19.27 -44.37
N PRO A 1126 11.14 19.53 -45.27
CA PRO A 1126 11.91 18.48 -45.91
C PRO A 1126 12.58 17.52 -44.92
N PHE A 1127 13.27 18.05 -43.90
CA PHE A 1127 13.95 17.27 -42.87
C PHE A 1127 12.99 16.34 -42.12
N THR A 1128 11.85 16.87 -41.64
CA THR A 1128 10.84 16.07 -40.91
C THR A 1128 10.26 14.96 -41.79
N THR A 1129 10.08 15.21 -43.08
CA THR A 1129 9.60 14.19 -44.03
C THR A 1129 10.66 13.11 -44.26
N GLU A 1130 11.95 13.47 -44.22
CA GLU A 1130 13.06 12.53 -44.37
C GLU A 1130 13.26 11.66 -43.11
N CYS A 1131 13.19 12.23 -41.90
CA CYS A 1131 13.17 11.45 -40.65
C CYS A 1131 11.99 10.46 -40.63
N ALA A 1132 10.78 10.90 -41.01
CA ALA A 1132 9.63 10.00 -41.11
C ALA A 1132 9.85 8.87 -42.13
N ARG A 1133 10.58 9.11 -43.22
CA ARG A 1133 10.97 8.06 -44.18
C ARG A 1133 11.98 7.08 -43.56
N VAL A 1134 12.98 7.58 -42.83
CA VAL A 1134 13.96 6.75 -42.09
C VAL A 1134 13.26 5.89 -41.02
N CYS A 1135 12.24 6.41 -40.35
CA CYS A 1135 11.38 5.62 -39.46
C CYS A 1135 10.65 4.48 -40.16
N VAL A 1136 10.06 4.70 -41.33
CA VAL A 1136 9.39 3.62 -42.10
C VAL A 1136 10.37 2.56 -42.58
N ASP A 1137 11.59 2.97 -42.99
CA ASP A 1137 12.68 2.05 -43.30
C ASP A 1137 13.08 1.23 -42.06
N ALA A 1138 13.24 1.88 -40.90
CA ALA A 1138 13.59 1.24 -39.63
C ALA A 1138 12.51 0.23 -39.17
N ALA A 1139 11.23 0.56 -39.33
CA ALA A 1139 10.11 -0.34 -39.02
C ALA A 1139 10.13 -1.57 -39.93
N SER A 1140 10.33 -1.38 -41.23
CA SER A 1140 10.43 -2.46 -42.22
C SER A 1140 11.63 -3.38 -41.98
N ARG A 1141 12.77 -2.81 -41.56
CA ARG A 1141 13.97 -3.54 -41.12
C ARG A 1141 13.70 -4.34 -39.85
N LEU A 1142 13.08 -3.74 -38.83
CA LEU A 1142 12.75 -4.41 -37.56
C LEU A 1142 11.81 -5.60 -37.78
N ILE A 1143 10.77 -5.42 -38.59
CA ILE A 1143 9.85 -6.51 -38.94
C ILE A 1143 10.58 -7.63 -39.70
N THR A 1144 11.42 -7.30 -40.69
CA THR A 1144 12.17 -8.31 -41.44
C THR A 1144 13.20 -9.04 -40.57
N LEU A 1145 13.82 -8.35 -39.60
CA LEU A 1145 14.70 -8.95 -38.59
C LEU A 1145 13.92 -9.94 -37.72
N VAL A 1146 12.76 -9.54 -37.19
CA VAL A 1146 11.96 -10.41 -36.30
C VAL A 1146 11.40 -11.61 -37.06
N ASP A 1147 10.89 -11.43 -38.29
CA ASP A 1147 10.40 -12.52 -39.15
C ASP A 1147 11.48 -13.57 -39.44
N SER A 1148 12.65 -13.11 -39.91
CA SER A 1148 13.79 -14.00 -40.19
C SER A 1148 14.34 -14.67 -38.94
N SER A 1149 14.41 -13.96 -37.81
CA SER A 1149 14.84 -14.52 -36.52
C SER A 1149 13.85 -15.57 -35.99
N CYS A 1150 12.54 -15.35 -36.14
CA CYS A 1150 11.50 -16.30 -35.75
C CYS A 1150 11.64 -17.60 -36.56
N LYS A 1151 11.80 -17.48 -37.89
CA LYS A 1151 11.98 -18.62 -38.80
C LYS A 1151 13.28 -19.39 -38.56
N ALA A 1152 14.32 -18.72 -38.10
CA ALA A 1152 15.62 -19.31 -37.79
C ALA A 1152 15.78 -19.75 -36.32
N ASP A 1153 14.73 -19.66 -35.49
CA ASP A 1153 14.78 -19.93 -34.04
C ASP A 1153 15.92 -19.18 -33.31
N THR A 1154 16.18 -17.93 -33.72
CA THR A 1154 17.22 -17.05 -33.17
C THR A 1154 16.65 -15.77 -32.58
N THR A 1155 15.41 -15.78 -32.11
CA THR A 1155 14.82 -14.69 -31.31
C THR A 1155 15.11 -14.82 -29.82
N GLY A 1156 15.08 -13.67 -29.13
CA GLY A 1156 14.99 -13.59 -27.67
C GLY A 1156 13.59 -13.94 -27.16
N ALA A 1157 13.08 -13.21 -26.16
CA ALA A 1157 11.78 -13.48 -25.56
C ALA A 1157 10.60 -13.08 -26.47
N TRP A 1158 9.60 -13.96 -26.58
CA TRP A 1158 8.50 -13.80 -27.53
C TRP A 1158 7.70 -12.50 -27.32
N TRP A 1159 7.61 -12.02 -26.08
CA TRP A 1159 6.89 -10.77 -25.76
C TRP A 1159 7.58 -9.52 -26.32
N TRP A 1160 8.91 -9.56 -26.51
CA TRP A 1160 9.62 -8.53 -27.25
C TRP A 1160 9.30 -8.60 -28.74
N ASN A 1161 9.19 -9.79 -29.34
CA ASN A 1161 8.77 -9.94 -30.74
C ASN A 1161 7.36 -9.36 -30.96
N SER A 1162 6.43 -9.58 -30.01
CA SER A 1162 5.11 -8.95 -30.03
C SER A 1162 5.20 -7.43 -29.97
N LEU A 1163 5.98 -6.86 -29.04
CA LEU A 1163 6.17 -5.40 -28.95
C LEU A 1163 6.78 -4.82 -30.23
N TYR A 1164 7.87 -5.42 -30.75
CA TYR A 1164 8.53 -4.97 -31.98
C TYR A 1164 7.59 -4.98 -33.18
N ALA A 1165 6.84 -6.07 -33.39
CA ALA A 1165 5.88 -6.17 -34.47
C ALA A 1165 4.72 -5.18 -34.30
N CYS A 1166 4.19 -5.00 -33.09
CA CYS A 1166 3.10 -4.04 -32.85
C CYS A 1166 3.54 -2.59 -33.10
N ALA A 1167 4.70 -2.18 -32.57
CA ALA A 1167 5.21 -0.82 -32.72
C ALA A 1167 5.59 -0.50 -34.18
N ALA A 1168 6.29 -1.42 -34.85
CA ALA A 1168 6.68 -1.24 -36.25
C ALA A 1168 5.46 -1.32 -37.21
N GLY A 1169 4.53 -2.23 -36.97
CA GLY A 1169 3.29 -2.37 -37.75
C GLY A 1169 2.44 -1.11 -37.69
N LEU A 1170 2.32 -0.48 -36.51
CA LEU A 1170 1.65 0.80 -36.35
C LEU A 1170 2.31 1.92 -37.18
N VAL A 1171 3.64 2.00 -37.22
CA VAL A 1171 4.37 2.96 -38.06
C VAL A 1171 4.10 2.72 -39.57
N LEU A 1172 4.00 1.46 -40.01
CA LEU A 1172 3.64 1.13 -41.40
C LEU A 1172 2.20 1.53 -41.75
N ILE A 1173 1.26 1.45 -40.80
CA ILE A 1173 -0.12 1.91 -41.01
C ILE A 1173 -0.17 3.45 -41.05
N ILE A 1174 0.45 4.13 -40.09
CA ILE A 1174 0.44 5.60 -39.99
C ILE A 1174 1.06 6.26 -41.24
N CYS A 1175 2.09 5.67 -41.85
CA CYS A 1175 2.70 6.27 -43.04
C CYS A 1175 1.74 6.37 -44.25
N ARG A 1176 0.69 5.52 -44.31
CA ARG A 1176 -0.39 5.59 -45.32
C ARG A 1176 -1.28 6.81 -45.10
N MET A 1177 -1.44 7.27 -43.86
CA MET A 1177 -2.26 8.42 -43.48
C MET A 1177 -1.65 9.78 -43.84
N TYR A 1178 -0.38 9.84 -44.26
CA TYR A 1178 0.31 11.09 -44.59
C TYR A 1178 0.73 11.13 -46.08
N PRO A 1179 -0.13 11.67 -46.98
CA PRO A 1179 0.09 11.62 -48.43
C PRO A 1179 1.46 12.10 -48.94
N PRO A 1180 2.10 13.16 -48.39
CA PRO A 1180 3.41 13.62 -48.85
C PRO A 1180 4.56 12.65 -48.57
N LEU A 1181 4.41 11.81 -47.54
CA LEU A 1181 5.35 10.73 -47.22
C LEU A 1181 5.01 9.47 -48.00
N TRP A 1182 3.72 9.10 -48.06
CA TRP A 1182 3.25 7.92 -48.79
C TRP A 1182 3.71 7.93 -50.26
N ALA A 1183 3.56 9.07 -50.95
CA ALA A 1183 4.00 9.24 -52.35
C ALA A 1183 5.52 9.14 -52.58
N ARG A 1184 6.33 9.07 -51.52
CA ARG A 1184 7.81 8.95 -51.57
C ARG A 1184 8.32 7.56 -51.13
N LEU A 1185 7.42 6.63 -50.82
CA LEU A 1185 7.73 5.31 -50.28
C LEU A 1185 7.43 4.19 -51.28
N ASP A 1186 8.15 3.06 -51.17
CA ASP A 1186 7.84 1.86 -51.94
C ASP A 1186 6.65 1.12 -51.31
N HIS A 1187 5.49 1.29 -51.93
CA HIS A 1187 4.24 0.64 -51.51
C HIS A 1187 4.34 -0.90 -51.50
N THR A 1188 5.14 -1.50 -52.40
CA THR A 1188 5.28 -2.97 -52.48
C THR A 1188 6.15 -3.51 -51.34
N ALA A 1189 7.24 -2.83 -51.01
CA ALA A 1189 8.07 -3.15 -49.86
C ALA A 1189 7.32 -2.98 -48.52
N ILE A 1190 6.45 -1.98 -48.41
CA ILE A 1190 5.60 -1.76 -47.23
C ILE A 1190 4.51 -2.82 -47.13
N ALA A 1191 3.85 -3.20 -48.22
CA ALA A 1191 2.88 -4.29 -48.23
C ALA A 1191 3.53 -5.63 -47.80
N ALA A 1192 4.68 -5.98 -48.37
CA ALA A 1192 5.43 -7.19 -47.98
C ALA A 1192 5.93 -7.15 -46.53
N SER A 1193 6.28 -5.98 -46.00
CA SER A 1193 6.63 -5.81 -44.59
C SER A 1193 5.41 -5.92 -43.68
N TRP A 1194 4.25 -5.45 -44.13
CA TRP A 1194 2.99 -5.59 -43.40
C TRP A 1194 2.52 -7.05 -43.33
N GLU A 1195 2.62 -7.81 -44.42
CA GLU A 1195 2.34 -9.26 -44.40
C GLU A 1195 3.23 -10.02 -43.41
N LYS A 1196 4.54 -9.72 -43.39
CA LYS A 1196 5.47 -10.29 -42.37
C LYS A 1196 5.07 -9.90 -40.96
N CYS A 1197 4.67 -8.65 -40.73
CA CYS A 1197 4.20 -8.17 -39.42
C CYS A 1197 2.99 -8.98 -38.93
N GLN A 1198 2.01 -9.20 -39.80
CA GLN A 1198 0.86 -10.04 -39.50
C GLN A 1198 1.29 -11.49 -39.21
N GLY A 1199 2.16 -12.08 -40.05
CA GLY A 1199 2.67 -13.44 -39.86
C GLY A 1199 3.41 -13.65 -38.53
N ILE A 1200 4.20 -12.67 -38.08
CA ILE A 1200 4.85 -12.70 -36.76
C ILE A 1200 3.79 -12.74 -35.66
N LEU A 1201 2.84 -11.81 -35.66
CA LEU A 1201 1.84 -11.74 -34.60
C LEU A 1201 0.90 -12.96 -34.60
N ASP A 1202 0.52 -13.47 -35.77
CA ASP A 1202 -0.35 -14.63 -35.94
C ASP A 1202 0.33 -15.91 -35.42
N SER A 1203 1.64 -16.06 -35.66
CA SER A 1203 2.43 -17.16 -35.09
C SER A 1203 2.45 -17.16 -33.56
N ILE A 1204 2.43 -15.97 -32.93
CA ILE A 1204 2.43 -15.79 -31.47
C ILE A 1204 1.00 -15.81 -30.90
N ALA A 1205 -0.02 -15.47 -31.69
CA ALA A 1205 -1.44 -15.43 -31.31
C ALA A 1205 -2.00 -16.79 -30.85
N ASN A 1206 -1.32 -17.90 -31.19
CA ASN A 1206 -1.64 -19.25 -30.71
C ASN A 1206 -1.23 -19.52 -29.25
N VAL A 1207 -0.28 -18.75 -28.71
CA VAL A 1207 0.21 -18.87 -27.31
C VAL A 1207 -0.03 -17.62 -26.46
N SER A 1208 -0.34 -16.47 -27.08
CA SER A 1208 -0.58 -15.21 -26.39
C SER A 1208 -1.86 -14.52 -26.83
N ILE A 1209 -2.77 -14.31 -25.87
CA ILE A 1209 -4.01 -13.54 -26.05
C ILE A 1209 -3.69 -12.08 -26.41
N SER A 1210 -2.59 -11.52 -25.89
CA SER A 1210 -2.18 -10.13 -26.19
C SER A 1210 -1.72 -9.97 -27.65
N ALA A 1211 -0.94 -10.93 -28.17
CA ALA A 1211 -0.51 -10.90 -29.56
C ALA A 1211 -1.70 -10.99 -30.52
N ARG A 1212 -2.68 -11.84 -30.20
CA ARG A 1212 -3.94 -11.96 -30.94
C ARG A 1212 -4.71 -10.64 -30.99
N LYS A 1213 -5.04 -10.05 -29.82
CA LYS A 1213 -5.78 -8.79 -29.75
C LYS A 1213 -5.04 -7.61 -30.38
N SER A 1214 -3.71 -7.59 -30.29
CA SER A 1214 -2.92 -6.54 -30.95
C SER A 1214 -2.93 -6.69 -32.48
N LEU A 1215 -2.93 -7.92 -33.00
CA LEU A 1215 -3.10 -8.21 -34.43
C LEU A 1215 -4.51 -7.83 -34.92
N ASP A 1216 -5.54 -8.24 -34.19
CA ASP A 1216 -6.94 -7.96 -34.53
C ASP A 1216 -7.20 -6.44 -34.58
N LEU A 1217 -6.65 -5.68 -33.61
CA LEU A 1217 -6.72 -4.23 -33.63
C LEU A 1217 -5.95 -3.60 -34.79
N LEU A 1218 -4.70 -4.00 -35.04
CA LEU A 1218 -3.95 -3.41 -36.15
C LEU A 1218 -4.62 -3.73 -37.51
N ARG A 1219 -5.27 -4.89 -37.66
CA ARG A 1219 -6.13 -5.21 -38.80
C ARG A 1219 -7.40 -4.34 -38.87
N LYS A 1220 -8.08 -4.08 -37.74
CA LYS A 1220 -9.24 -3.16 -37.65
C LYS A 1220 -8.86 -1.76 -38.12
N ILE A 1221 -7.66 -1.30 -37.77
CA ILE A 1221 -7.14 0.02 -38.15
C ILE A 1221 -6.72 0.03 -39.63
N ASP A 1222 -5.95 -0.94 -40.09
CA ASP A 1222 -5.51 -1.02 -41.49
C ASP A 1222 -6.69 -1.12 -42.46
N GLY A 1223 -7.73 -1.89 -42.11
CA GLY A 1223 -8.95 -2.03 -42.92
C GLY A 1223 -9.94 -0.86 -42.83
N ALA A 1224 -9.63 0.19 -42.07
CA ALA A 1224 -10.39 1.45 -42.06
C ALA A 1224 -9.86 2.49 -43.08
N PHE A 1225 -8.74 2.18 -43.76
CA PHE A 1225 -8.09 3.01 -44.77
C PHE A 1225 -8.00 2.31 -46.14
#